data_AF-A0A8S0SNN4-F1
#
_entry.id   AF-A0A8S0SNN4-F1
#
_cell.length_a   1.000
_cell.length_b   1.000
_cell.length_c   1.000
_cell.angle_alpha   90.00
_cell.angle_beta   90.00
_cell.angle_gamma   90.00
#
_symmetry.space_group_name_H-M   'P 1'
#
loop_
_entity.id
_entity.type
_entity.pdbx_description
1 polymer ?
#
loop_
_entity_poly.entity_id
_entity_poly.type
_entity_poly.pdbx_seq_one_letter_code
_entity_poly.pdbx_strand_id
1 'polypeptide(L)'
;MAAQMNPKDQFSKLHPGFPVKTRIAIVGGGPSGLSAAYALCKLGYNNVTVLEKHHTVSGMCLSVDIEGKIYDLGGQVLAASSSPTIFHLANEAGSELEEMDSHKLALIDSFTGKYEDIQVADDYVSAVSLTLDLQDKAKTSGRIGVHAISDLAYDSTPAFLEDHGFSSVPKSVAYGYTASGYGFVQDMPYAYIHEFTRTSMAGKIRRFKGGYMSMWQKISESLPIEVLCNTEVVAIRRNSSGVNIKVKQNDGNLITREFDKVIISGSFPFKNGRTYRSPSLLEEDADDEILDFSELEKELFRKVQTIDYYTTVMKIKGLEHLPVGFFYFGEFMDDPETIGNPVALQKFYSDTNIFLFWSYGNSANVRGQEVTQLAIDAVKRMGGEIEMVILQQRFKYFPHVESQVMKGGFYEKLETELQGQQNTYYIGGLMAFELTERNSSYAMGLVCKHFATDELIPRFPYVKRLFTLKSECRDKIPRELDESKGLEFPDLSSLDCYLKYWGNHNISCNKILYRWINDEGEVMGQRTFGELHANAACIAEKLLSSRKPVINPGDRVLLVHVPGLDFIDAFFGCLRARVLPVPALPPDPLQRGGQALLKIENIAKSCKAVAILSTVGYQLAVRAGSVKNLISLPNKNGKGSGRWPNLPWLHTDSWVKNSKDAPSVSIDCNSVPRADELCFLQFTSGSTGDAKGVVITHSGLIHNVKLMQRRYHSTSNTVLISWLPQYHDMGLIGGLFTALVSGGTAILFSPMTFIKNPLLWLETISKYRGTHSAGPNFSFELVVRRLEVEKNKIRKYDLSSMIFLMIAAEPHNTLWIAACASGNSLVALKLHLPYADIVHQ
;
A
#
# COMPACT_ATOMS: atom_id res chain seq x y z
N MET A 1 8.34 -19.18 0.19
CA MET A 1 9.21 -18.03 -0.12
C MET A 1 8.44 -17.02 -0.95
N ALA A 2 7.65 -16.14 -0.32
CA ALA A 2 7.12 -14.96 -0.99
C ALA A 2 8.13 -13.83 -0.77
N ALA A 3 8.63 -13.24 -1.86
CA ALA A 3 9.55 -12.11 -1.80
C ALA A 3 8.97 -11.01 -0.91
N GLN A 4 9.72 -10.61 0.12
CA GLN A 4 9.55 -9.26 0.68
C GLN A 4 9.63 -8.30 -0.52
N MET A 5 8.61 -7.45 -0.68
CA MET A 5 8.57 -6.47 -1.77
C MET A 5 9.91 -5.75 -1.86
N ASN A 6 10.43 -5.59 -3.07
CA ASN A 6 11.65 -4.83 -3.31
C ASN A 6 11.49 -3.44 -2.67
N PRO A 7 12.41 -2.95 -1.83
CA PRO A 7 12.30 -1.63 -1.22
C PRO A 7 12.09 -0.51 -2.24
N LYS A 8 12.58 -0.66 -3.48
CA LYS A 8 12.28 0.28 -4.58
C LYS A 8 10.80 0.38 -4.91
N ASP A 9 10.08 -0.74 -4.88
CA ASP A 9 8.64 -0.77 -5.17
C ASP A 9 7.83 -0.23 -3.97
N GLN A 10 8.34 -0.41 -2.74
CA GLN A 10 7.67 0.02 -1.51
C GLN A 10 7.46 1.53 -1.44
N PHE A 11 8.44 2.34 -1.82
CA PHE A 11 8.33 3.81 -1.78
C PHE A 11 7.75 4.41 -3.06
N SER A 12 7.66 3.66 -4.16
CA SER A 12 7.22 4.17 -5.47
C SER A 12 5.79 4.72 -5.50
N LYS A 13 4.96 4.30 -4.55
CA LYS A 13 3.54 4.67 -4.42
C LYS A 13 3.24 5.49 -3.14
N LEU A 14 4.28 5.85 -2.39
CA LEU A 14 4.16 6.52 -1.10
C LEU A 14 4.68 7.96 -1.20
N HIS A 15 4.00 8.88 -0.53
CA HIS A 15 4.32 10.30 -0.47
C HIS A 15 4.56 10.76 0.97
N PRO A 16 5.22 11.92 1.21
CA PRO A 16 5.37 12.49 2.55
C PRO A 16 4.02 12.73 3.21
N GLY A 17 3.77 12.10 4.37
CA GLY A 17 2.61 12.34 5.22
C GLY A 17 2.62 13.69 5.97
N PHE A 18 3.74 14.43 5.91
CA PHE A 18 3.92 15.78 6.46
C PHE A 18 4.61 16.67 5.40
N PRO A 19 4.73 18.00 5.59
CA PRO A 19 5.46 18.86 4.68
C PRO A 19 6.90 18.37 4.54
N VAL A 20 7.41 18.39 3.31
CA VAL A 20 8.80 18.00 3.02
C VAL A 20 9.85 18.75 3.86
N LYS A 21 9.51 19.95 4.36
CA LYS A 21 10.36 20.80 5.21
C LYS A 21 10.23 20.55 6.71
N THR A 22 9.39 19.62 7.15
CA THR A 22 9.27 19.24 8.57
C THR A 22 10.65 18.92 9.12
N ARG A 23 11.00 19.58 10.21
CA ARG A 23 12.26 19.38 10.94
C ARG A 23 12.16 18.06 11.70
N ILE A 24 12.83 17.03 11.20
CA ILE A 24 12.81 15.70 11.82
C ILE A 24 14.19 15.42 12.42
N ALA A 25 14.26 15.29 13.73
CA ALA A 25 15.46 14.81 14.41
C ALA A 25 15.43 13.28 14.47
N ILE A 26 16.56 12.64 14.15
CA ILE A 26 16.81 11.23 14.43
C ILE A 26 17.93 11.17 15.46
N VAL A 27 17.62 10.64 16.64
CA VAL A 27 18.62 10.46 17.71
C VAL A 27 19.20 9.05 17.57
N GLY A 28 20.47 8.97 17.19
CA GLY A 28 21.21 7.72 16.92
C GLY A 28 21.43 7.47 15.42
N GLY A 29 22.70 7.40 15.01
CA GLY A 29 23.17 7.14 13.64
C GLY A 29 23.51 5.68 13.37
N GLY A 30 22.79 4.74 13.99
CA GLY A 30 22.92 3.30 13.74
C GLY A 30 22.09 2.80 12.54
N PRO A 31 22.03 1.48 12.32
CA PRO A 31 21.27 0.85 11.23
C PRO A 31 19.80 1.29 11.17
N SER A 32 19.11 1.33 12.32
CA SER A 32 17.73 1.80 12.40
C SER A 32 17.61 3.28 12.03
N GLY A 33 18.43 4.14 12.64
CA GLY A 33 18.41 5.58 12.42
C GLY A 33 18.71 5.97 10.98
N LEU A 34 19.77 5.40 10.39
CA LEU A 34 20.12 5.63 8.99
C LEU A 34 19.10 5.04 8.02
N SER A 35 18.47 3.91 8.34
CA SER A 35 17.38 3.36 7.52
C SER A 35 16.11 4.21 7.58
N ALA A 36 15.80 4.80 8.74
CA ALA A 36 14.72 5.77 8.86
C ALA A 36 15.04 7.05 8.07
N ALA A 37 16.27 7.56 8.19
CA ALA A 37 16.72 8.73 7.43
C ALA A 37 16.64 8.48 5.92
N TYR A 38 17.08 7.31 5.48
CA TYR A 38 16.97 6.84 4.11
C TYR A 38 15.51 6.82 3.63
N ALA A 39 14.61 6.20 4.40
CA ALA A 39 13.19 6.13 4.05
C ALA A 39 12.55 7.52 3.97
N LEU A 40 12.86 8.42 4.92
CA LEU A 40 12.40 9.81 4.89
C LEU A 40 12.89 10.55 3.64
N CYS A 41 14.15 10.35 3.25
CA CYS A 41 14.69 10.93 2.02
C CYS A 41 13.99 10.39 0.78
N LYS A 42 13.71 9.07 0.72
CA LYS A 42 12.98 8.46 -0.40
C LYS A 42 11.54 8.94 -0.50
N LEU A 43 10.90 9.24 0.62
CA LEU A 43 9.58 9.90 0.62
C LEU A 43 9.69 11.35 0.12
N GLY A 44 10.82 12.03 0.34
CA GLY A 44 11.07 13.38 -0.16
C GLY A 44 11.23 14.44 0.94
N TYR A 45 11.35 14.04 2.20
CA TYR A 45 11.72 14.96 3.28
C TYR A 45 13.14 15.48 3.08
N ASN A 46 13.35 16.78 3.26
CA ASN A 46 14.63 17.44 3.01
C ASN A 46 15.20 18.18 4.23
N ASN A 47 14.59 18.00 5.40
CA ASN A 47 14.99 18.65 6.64
C ASN A 47 15.10 17.62 7.77
N VAL A 48 15.96 16.64 7.55
CA VAL A 48 16.26 15.55 8.48
C VAL A 48 17.65 15.78 9.06
N THR A 49 17.77 15.73 10.38
CA THR A 49 19.05 15.82 11.09
C THR A 49 19.25 14.55 11.91
N VAL A 50 20.36 13.85 11.67
CA VAL A 50 20.81 12.71 12.49
C VAL A 50 21.79 13.21 13.55
N LEU A 51 21.51 12.92 14.81
CA LEU A 51 22.35 13.26 15.96
C LEU A 51 23.04 11.98 16.43
N GLU A 52 24.37 11.93 16.28
CA GLU A 52 25.19 10.78 16.66
C GLU A 52 26.20 11.19 17.73
N LYS A 53 26.19 10.45 18.85
CA LYS A 53 27.07 10.70 20.00
C LYS A 53 28.52 10.40 19.65
N HIS A 54 28.76 9.36 18.85
CA HIS A 54 30.08 8.89 18.50
C HIS A 54 30.68 9.68 17.32
N HIS A 55 31.97 9.48 17.09
CA HIS A 55 32.71 10.17 16.03
C HIS A 55 32.31 9.70 14.61
N THR A 56 31.66 8.54 14.51
CA THR A 56 31.16 7.96 13.26
C THR A 56 29.75 7.42 13.45
N VAL A 57 29.02 7.36 12.35
CA VAL A 57 27.78 6.57 12.22
C VAL A 57 28.11 5.09 12.06
N SER A 58 27.11 4.23 12.30
CA SER A 58 27.04 2.76 12.13
C SER A 58 26.51 2.05 13.38
N GLY A 59 26.42 2.76 14.51
CA GLY A 59 25.96 2.19 15.78
C GLY A 59 26.79 0.97 16.19
N MET A 60 26.14 -0.19 16.31
CA MET A 60 26.80 -1.44 16.70
C MET A 60 27.46 -2.20 15.54
N CYS A 61 27.32 -1.72 14.29
CA CYS A 61 28.12 -2.20 13.16
C CYS A 61 29.51 -1.55 13.20
N LEU A 62 30.28 -1.85 14.24
CA LEU A 62 31.60 -1.27 14.47
C LEU A 62 32.68 -2.13 13.81
N SER A 63 33.51 -1.51 12.98
CA SER A 63 34.66 -2.15 12.33
C SER A 63 35.94 -1.41 12.71
N VAL A 64 37.03 -2.14 12.92
CA VAL A 64 38.34 -1.58 13.28
C VAL A 64 39.43 -2.11 12.35
N ASP A 65 40.42 -1.29 12.06
CA ASP A 65 41.64 -1.71 11.38
C ASP A 65 42.66 -2.18 12.43
N ILE A 66 43.11 -3.42 12.30
CA ILE A 66 44.19 -3.99 13.09
C ILE A 66 45.19 -4.60 12.13
N GLU A 67 46.43 -4.09 12.13
CA GLU A 67 47.53 -4.57 11.29
C GLU A 67 47.18 -4.57 9.78
N GLY A 68 46.41 -3.58 9.31
CA GLY A 68 46.02 -3.43 7.90
C GLY A 68 44.87 -4.32 7.47
N LYS A 69 44.17 -4.97 8.42
CA LYS A 69 42.99 -5.79 8.17
C LYS A 69 41.81 -5.32 8.99
N ILE A 70 40.62 -5.41 8.39
CA ILE A 70 39.39 -4.95 9.02
C ILE A 70 38.75 -6.09 9.82
N TYR A 71 38.40 -5.81 11.07
CA TYR A 71 37.68 -6.71 11.97
C TYR A 71 36.37 -6.06 12.39
N ASP A 72 35.25 -6.76 12.20
CA ASP A 72 33.94 -6.32 12.69
C ASP A 72 33.79 -6.78 14.14
N LEU A 73 33.62 -5.82 15.05
CA LEU A 73 33.49 -6.09 16.49
C LEU A 73 32.05 -6.39 16.90
N GLY A 74 31.07 -5.82 16.20
CA GLY A 74 29.65 -6.03 16.45
C GLY A 74 28.96 -6.73 15.29
N GLY A 75 27.98 -6.06 14.67
CA GLY A 75 27.29 -6.61 13.51
C GLY A 75 28.29 -6.94 12.39
N GLN A 76 28.27 -8.18 11.90
CA GLN A 76 29.33 -8.70 11.01
C GLN A 76 28.80 -9.45 9.78
N VAL A 77 27.84 -10.36 9.98
CA VAL A 77 27.41 -11.30 8.94
C VAL A 77 25.94 -11.15 8.61
N LEU A 78 25.58 -11.50 7.37
CA LEU A 78 24.22 -11.46 6.87
C LEU A 78 23.91 -12.75 6.10
N ALA A 79 22.71 -13.29 6.31
CA ALA A 79 22.18 -14.36 5.47
C ALA A 79 21.50 -13.75 4.22
N ALA A 80 21.95 -14.17 3.04
CA ALA A 80 21.55 -13.58 1.76
C ALA A 80 20.02 -13.55 1.52
N SER A 81 19.32 -14.61 1.94
CA SER A 81 17.90 -14.83 1.73
C SER A 81 16.99 -14.04 2.68
N SER A 82 17.50 -13.61 3.83
CA SER A 82 16.69 -13.01 4.91
C SER A 82 16.87 -11.50 5.06
N SER A 83 17.82 -10.90 4.35
CA SER A 83 18.21 -9.49 4.52
C SER A 83 18.04 -8.61 3.27
N PRO A 84 16.94 -8.70 2.49
CA PRO A 84 16.81 -7.98 1.23
C PRO A 84 16.88 -6.46 1.38
N THR A 85 16.42 -5.91 2.51
CA THR A 85 16.56 -4.49 2.84
C THR A 85 18.03 -4.05 2.91
N ILE A 86 18.87 -4.85 3.57
CA ILE A 86 20.30 -4.54 3.69
C ILE A 86 21.02 -4.68 2.36
N PHE A 87 20.72 -5.72 1.58
CA PHE A 87 21.30 -5.87 0.24
C PHE A 87 20.89 -4.76 -0.71
N HIS A 88 19.66 -4.26 -0.61
CA HIS A 88 19.21 -3.10 -1.36
C HIS A 88 19.99 -1.83 -0.98
N LEU A 89 20.14 -1.56 0.32
CA LEU A 89 20.94 -0.42 0.81
C LEU A 89 22.41 -0.55 0.37
N ALA A 90 23.00 -1.73 0.55
CA ALA A 90 24.36 -2.02 0.12
C ALA A 90 24.58 -1.73 -1.37
N ASN A 91 23.63 -2.13 -2.21
CA ASN A 91 23.68 -1.88 -3.63
C ASN A 91 23.55 -0.38 -3.96
N GLU A 92 22.71 0.38 -3.25
CA GLU A 92 22.65 1.84 -3.42
C GLU A 92 23.93 2.54 -2.95
N ALA A 93 24.60 2.02 -1.93
CA ALA A 93 25.89 2.53 -1.44
C ALA A 93 27.09 2.10 -2.28
N GLY A 94 26.92 1.20 -3.26
CA GLY A 94 28.04 0.59 -3.99
C GLY A 94 28.98 -0.21 -3.08
N SER A 95 28.43 -0.90 -2.08
CA SER A 95 29.20 -1.70 -1.13
C SER A 95 29.38 -3.13 -1.63
N GLU A 96 30.63 -3.56 -1.76
CA GLU A 96 30.98 -4.93 -2.16
C GLU A 96 30.77 -5.92 -1.00
N LEU A 97 30.33 -7.12 -1.34
CA LEU A 97 30.12 -8.23 -0.41
C LEU A 97 31.04 -9.38 -0.79
N GLU A 98 31.47 -10.15 0.21
CA GLU A 98 32.17 -11.41 0.03
C GLU A 98 31.43 -12.56 0.70
N GLU A 99 31.42 -13.73 0.04
CA GLU A 99 30.79 -14.94 0.55
C GLU A 99 31.72 -15.64 1.55
N MET A 100 31.16 -16.14 2.65
CA MET A 100 31.89 -16.78 3.73
C MET A 100 31.89 -18.31 3.63
N ASP A 101 31.68 -18.87 2.43
CA ASP A 101 31.51 -20.31 2.16
C ASP A 101 32.66 -21.21 2.69
N SER A 102 33.84 -20.64 2.93
CA SER A 102 35.01 -21.34 3.49
C SER A 102 35.15 -21.28 5.02
N HIS A 103 34.26 -20.57 5.72
CA HIS A 103 34.34 -20.40 7.18
C HIS A 103 33.82 -21.63 7.90
N LYS A 104 34.61 -22.13 8.84
CA LYS A 104 34.20 -23.24 9.71
C LYS A 104 33.17 -22.80 10.74
N LEU A 105 32.22 -23.69 11.05
CA LEU A 105 31.27 -23.58 12.15
C LEU A 105 31.43 -24.84 13.00
N ALA A 106 31.97 -24.69 14.21
CA ALA A 106 32.35 -25.82 15.05
C ALA A 106 32.10 -25.57 16.54
N LEU A 107 31.95 -26.64 17.31
CA LEU A 107 32.07 -26.58 18.77
C LEU A 107 33.55 -26.68 19.12
N ILE A 108 34.01 -25.88 20.09
CA ILE A 108 35.38 -25.94 20.60
C ILE A 108 35.36 -26.24 22.10
N ASP A 109 36.21 -27.15 22.53
CA ASP A 109 36.37 -27.51 23.93
C ASP A 109 37.33 -26.54 24.62
N SER A 110 36.88 -25.83 25.66
CA SER A 110 37.67 -24.80 26.35
C SER A 110 38.86 -25.33 27.14
N PHE A 111 38.99 -26.64 27.33
CA PHE A 111 40.10 -27.28 28.06
C PHE A 111 41.19 -27.83 27.14
N THR A 112 40.85 -28.19 25.91
CA THR A 112 41.76 -28.87 24.98
C THR A 112 42.00 -28.11 23.69
N GLY A 113 41.15 -27.12 23.36
CA GLY A 113 41.22 -26.37 22.10
C GLY A 113 40.84 -27.19 20.86
N LYS A 114 40.43 -28.44 21.03
CA LYS A 114 39.95 -29.30 19.93
C LYS A 114 38.55 -28.87 19.53
N TYR A 115 38.26 -28.98 18.23
CA TYR A 115 36.95 -28.62 17.69
C TYR A 115 36.29 -29.76 16.92
N GLU A 116 34.96 -29.74 16.90
CA GLU A 116 34.10 -30.68 16.16
C GLU A 116 33.10 -29.90 15.29
N ASP A 117 32.96 -30.30 14.02
CA ASP A 117 32.05 -29.64 13.09
C ASP A 117 30.59 -29.81 13.52
N ILE A 118 29.80 -28.73 13.49
CA ILE A 118 28.36 -28.80 13.79
C ILE A 118 27.59 -29.19 12.54
N GLN A 119 26.74 -30.22 12.63
CA GLN A 119 25.80 -30.57 11.55
C GLN A 119 24.58 -29.65 11.57
N VAL A 120 24.61 -28.59 10.77
CA VAL A 120 23.55 -27.54 10.74
C VAL A 120 22.30 -27.96 9.95
N ALA A 121 22.43 -28.92 9.02
CA ALA A 121 21.39 -29.19 8.01
C ALA A 121 20.15 -29.96 8.55
N ASP A 122 20.35 -30.92 9.46
CA ASP A 122 19.27 -31.79 9.95
C ASP A 122 18.44 -31.15 11.07
N ASP A 123 19.02 -30.19 11.80
CA ASP A 123 18.44 -29.51 12.95
C ASP A 123 17.28 -28.56 12.59
N TYR A 124 17.43 -27.80 11.50
CA TYR A 124 16.47 -26.76 11.12
C TYR A 124 15.12 -27.31 10.67
N VAL A 125 15.06 -28.55 10.15
CA VAL A 125 13.83 -29.16 9.62
C VAL A 125 12.72 -29.20 10.69
N SER A 126 13.09 -29.41 11.96
CA SER A 126 12.16 -29.46 13.09
C SER A 126 11.55 -28.09 13.44
N ALA A 127 12.32 -27.00 13.33
CA ALA A 127 11.87 -25.65 13.68
C ALA A 127 11.18 -24.91 12.52
N VAL A 128 11.38 -25.37 11.28
CA VAL A 128 10.82 -24.73 10.06
C VAL A 128 9.29 -24.75 10.08
N SER A 129 8.65 -25.84 10.50
CA SER A 129 7.18 -25.95 10.50
C SER A 129 6.55 -24.91 11.44
N LEU A 130 7.04 -24.83 12.67
CA LEU A 130 6.59 -23.87 13.67
C LEU A 130 6.91 -22.43 13.26
N THR A 131 8.08 -22.21 12.66
CA THR A 131 8.48 -20.90 12.13
C THR A 131 7.57 -20.46 10.97
N LEU A 132 7.17 -21.36 10.06
CA LEU A 132 6.27 -21.03 8.96
C LEU A 132 4.83 -20.75 9.46
N ASP A 133 4.33 -21.53 10.41
CA ASP A 133 3.00 -21.30 11.00
C ASP A 133 2.91 -19.92 11.68
N LEU A 134 3.89 -19.59 12.52
CA LEU A 134 3.95 -18.28 13.17
C LEU A 134 4.14 -17.14 12.15
N GLN A 135 4.89 -17.37 11.06
CA GLN A 135 5.04 -16.37 9.98
C GLN A 135 3.71 -16.08 9.27
N ASP A 136 2.92 -17.12 8.97
CA ASP A 136 1.63 -16.94 8.30
C ASP A 136 0.62 -16.23 9.21
N LYS A 137 0.62 -16.55 10.52
CA LYS A 137 -0.16 -15.84 11.53
C LYS A 137 0.28 -14.38 11.66
N ALA A 138 1.59 -14.12 11.76
CA ALA A 138 2.15 -12.77 11.84
C ALA A 138 1.76 -11.94 10.60
N LYS A 139 1.86 -12.52 9.41
CA LYS A 139 1.49 -11.87 8.14
C LYS A 139 0.01 -11.50 8.09
N THR A 140 -0.86 -12.35 8.61
CA THR A 140 -2.31 -12.12 8.64
C THR A 140 -2.69 -10.99 9.59
N SER A 141 -1.90 -10.76 10.66
CA SER A 141 -2.15 -9.69 11.63
C SER A 141 -1.96 -8.27 11.09
N GLY A 142 -1.15 -8.09 10.05
CA GLY A 142 -0.76 -6.76 9.54
C GLY A 142 0.17 -5.95 10.47
N ARG A 143 0.57 -6.51 11.62
CA ARG A 143 1.52 -5.92 12.56
C ARG A 143 2.97 -6.13 12.09
N ILE A 144 3.90 -5.34 12.62
CA ILE A 144 5.33 -5.37 12.24
C ILE A 144 6.23 -5.52 13.48
N GLY A 145 7.48 -5.96 13.27
CA GLY A 145 8.43 -6.19 14.36
C GLY A 145 7.99 -7.31 15.31
N VAL A 146 8.47 -7.27 16.55
CA VAL A 146 8.15 -8.25 17.60
C VAL A 146 6.65 -8.25 17.92
N HIS A 147 5.97 -7.10 17.76
CA HIS A 147 4.52 -6.99 17.96
C HIS A 147 3.69 -7.95 17.09
N ALA A 148 4.21 -8.36 15.94
CA ALA A 148 3.51 -9.28 15.04
C ALA A 148 3.34 -10.70 15.63
N ILE A 149 4.17 -11.07 16.58
CA ILE A 149 4.21 -12.41 17.18
C ILE A 149 4.12 -12.39 18.72
N SER A 150 4.14 -11.20 19.34
CA SER A 150 4.17 -11.06 20.81
C SER A 150 2.98 -11.72 21.49
N ASP A 151 1.79 -11.66 20.89
CA ASP A 151 0.57 -12.23 21.47
C ASP A 151 0.45 -13.74 21.22
N LEU A 152 1.27 -14.26 20.29
CA LEU A 152 1.24 -15.65 19.87
C LEU A 152 2.29 -16.50 20.57
N ALA A 153 3.44 -15.89 20.94
CA ALA A 153 4.63 -16.60 21.41
C ALA A 153 5.29 -15.93 22.63
N TYR A 154 4.49 -15.38 23.55
CA TYR A 154 5.00 -14.71 24.76
C TYR A 154 5.57 -15.67 25.81
N ASP A 155 5.17 -16.94 25.80
CA ASP A 155 5.62 -17.91 26.81
C ASP A 155 7.14 -18.12 26.73
N SER A 156 7.73 -18.56 27.84
CA SER A 156 9.16 -18.88 27.85
C SER A 156 9.45 -19.97 26.81
N THR A 157 10.61 -19.92 26.18
CA THR A 157 10.96 -20.86 25.11
C THR A 157 10.73 -22.33 25.48
N PRO A 158 11.12 -22.82 26.68
CA PRO A 158 10.86 -24.20 27.06
C PRO A 158 9.35 -24.51 27.14
N ALA A 159 8.57 -23.64 27.78
CA ALA A 159 7.13 -23.84 27.96
C ALA A 159 6.37 -23.80 26.62
N PHE A 160 6.74 -22.87 25.74
CA PHE A 160 6.13 -22.73 24.42
C PHE A 160 6.38 -23.97 23.56
N LEU A 161 7.62 -24.49 23.57
CA LEU A 161 7.97 -25.67 22.79
C LEU A 161 7.28 -26.93 23.31
N GLU A 162 7.19 -27.09 24.62
CA GLU A 162 6.48 -28.22 25.24
C GLU A 162 5.00 -28.26 24.82
N ASP A 163 4.33 -27.11 24.83
CA ASP A 163 2.93 -26.98 24.37
C ASP A 163 2.74 -27.32 22.88
N HIS A 164 3.79 -27.14 22.07
CA HIS A 164 3.79 -27.42 20.64
C HIS A 164 4.41 -28.79 20.29
N GLY A 165 4.68 -29.65 21.28
CA GLY A 165 5.17 -31.01 21.08
C GLY A 165 6.67 -31.12 20.75
N PHE A 166 7.46 -30.08 21.05
CA PHE A 166 8.91 -30.06 20.87
C PHE A 166 9.61 -30.16 22.21
N SER A 167 10.69 -30.94 22.28
CA SER A 167 11.47 -31.10 23.51
C SER A 167 12.44 -29.94 23.77
N SER A 168 13.01 -29.34 22.72
CA SER A 168 13.98 -28.25 22.83
C SER A 168 14.19 -27.56 21.48
N VAL A 169 14.81 -26.37 21.50
CA VAL A 169 15.35 -25.74 20.30
C VAL A 169 16.54 -26.58 19.80
N PRO A 170 16.70 -26.80 18.49
CA PRO A 170 17.89 -27.46 17.97
C PRO A 170 19.18 -26.79 18.42
N LYS A 171 20.21 -27.58 18.79
CA LYS A 171 21.43 -27.04 19.39
C LYS A 171 22.13 -26.01 18.50
N SER A 172 22.17 -26.23 17.19
CA SER A 172 22.74 -25.26 16.25
C SER A 172 22.05 -23.90 16.28
N VAL A 173 20.73 -23.86 16.44
CA VAL A 173 19.94 -22.62 16.57
C VAL A 173 20.18 -21.98 17.94
N ALA A 174 20.12 -22.78 19.01
CA ALA A 174 20.33 -22.30 20.37
C ALA A 174 21.73 -21.68 20.53
N TYR A 175 22.76 -22.34 19.99
CA TYR A 175 24.11 -21.80 20.00
C TYR A 175 24.25 -20.58 19.11
N GLY A 176 23.69 -20.58 17.89
CA GLY A 176 23.69 -19.35 17.07
C GLY A 176 23.05 -18.15 17.78
N TYR A 177 21.93 -18.37 18.48
CA TYR A 177 21.20 -17.34 19.22
C TYR A 177 22.02 -16.78 20.39
N THR A 178 22.50 -17.67 21.28
CA THR A 178 23.28 -17.29 22.46
C THR A 178 24.66 -16.76 22.07
N ALA A 179 25.30 -17.27 21.02
CA ALA A 179 26.59 -16.75 20.56
C ALA A 179 26.46 -15.33 20.02
N SER A 180 25.31 -14.97 19.43
CA SER A 180 25.06 -13.65 18.82
C SER A 180 24.66 -12.56 19.84
N GLY A 181 24.65 -12.86 21.14
CA GLY A 181 24.42 -11.86 22.18
C GLY A 181 22.97 -11.70 22.66
N TYR A 182 22.04 -12.58 22.26
CA TYR A 182 20.61 -12.46 22.59
C TYR A 182 20.19 -13.11 23.92
N GLY A 183 21.17 -13.53 24.74
CA GLY A 183 20.96 -14.19 26.03
C GLY A 183 20.74 -15.70 25.92
N PHE A 184 20.44 -16.33 27.05
CA PHE A 184 20.22 -17.78 27.12
C PHE A 184 18.79 -18.12 26.70
N VAL A 185 18.65 -19.10 25.81
CA VAL A 185 17.37 -19.48 25.17
C VAL A 185 16.26 -19.76 26.19
N GLN A 186 16.59 -20.43 27.29
CA GLN A 186 15.67 -20.80 28.36
C GLN A 186 15.04 -19.60 29.10
N ASP A 187 15.74 -18.45 29.13
CA ASP A 187 15.26 -17.24 29.79
C ASP A 187 14.38 -16.38 28.88
N MET A 188 14.40 -16.66 27.56
CA MET A 188 13.78 -15.79 26.56
C MET A 188 12.37 -16.28 26.18
N PRO A 189 11.41 -15.35 25.99
CA PRO A 189 10.19 -15.63 25.27
C PRO A 189 10.46 -16.24 23.89
N TYR A 190 9.64 -17.23 23.49
CA TYR A 190 9.82 -17.89 22.18
C TYR A 190 9.69 -16.91 20.99
N ALA A 191 8.94 -15.82 21.19
CA ALA A 191 8.84 -14.69 20.28
C ALA A 191 10.19 -14.21 19.71
N TYR A 192 11.20 -14.08 20.57
CA TYR A 192 12.53 -13.63 20.16
C TYR A 192 13.32 -14.73 19.41
N ILE A 193 13.16 -15.99 19.84
CA ILE A 193 13.73 -17.14 19.14
C ILE A 193 13.16 -17.22 17.72
N HIS A 194 11.86 -17.00 17.56
CA HIS A 194 11.19 -16.96 16.27
C HIS A 194 11.76 -15.88 15.34
N GLU A 195 11.99 -14.65 15.84
CA GLU A 195 12.59 -13.58 15.04
C GLU A 195 14.01 -13.93 14.57
N PHE A 196 14.77 -14.65 15.40
CA PHE A 196 16.09 -15.18 15.03
C PHE A 196 16.02 -16.36 14.03
N THR A 197 15.15 -17.35 14.23
CA THR A 197 15.06 -18.50 13.32
C THR A 197 14.56 -18.08 11.95
N ARG A 198 13.58 -17.19 11.89
CA ARG A 198 13.04 -16.65 10.63
C ARG A 198 14.12 -15.99 9.78
N THR A 199 15.13 -15.37 10.39
CA THR A 199 16.23 -14.69 9.70
C THR A 199 17.42 -15.60 9.42
N SER A 200 17.62 -16.63 10.25
CA SER A 200 18.77 -17.54 10.17
C SER A 200 18.52 -18.77 9.29
N MET A 201 17.31 -18.93 8.75
CA MET A 201 16.98 -20.04 7.83
C MET A 201 17.59 -19.87 6.44
N ALA A 202 18.49 -20.79 6.11
CA ALA A 202 18.95 -21.18 4.76
C ALA A 202 19.30 -20.03 3.80
N GLY A 203 20.60 -19.74 3.68
CA GLY A 203 21.19 -18.87 2.67
C GLY A 203 22.71 -18.82 2.81
N LYS A 204 23.41 -18.35 1.77
CA LYS A 204 24.86 -18.10 1.89
C LYS A 204 25.11 -16.94 2.85
N ILE A 205 26.08 -17.12 3.75
CA ILE A 205 26.52 -16.08 4.68
C ILE A 205 27.47 -15.13 3.93
N ARG A 206 27.23 -13.83 4.06
CA ARG A 206 28.03 -12.77 3.44
C ARG A 206 28.46 -11.73 4.45
N ARG A 207 29.58 -11.08 4.17
CA ARG A 207 30.07 -9.90 4.91
C ARG A 207 30.49 -8.79 3.95
N PHE A 208 30.61 -7.57 4.45
CA PHE A 208 31.00 -6.41 3.65
C PHE A 208 32.52 -6.30 3.53
N LYS A 209 33.00 -6.12 2.30
CA LYS A 209 34.40 -5.84 2.05
C LYS A 209 34.72 -4.42 2.52
N GLY A 210 35.67 -4.28 3.44
CA GLY A 210 35.95 -3.02 4.14
C GLY A 210 35.19 -2.85 5.47
N GLY A 211 34.52 -3.90 5.95
CA GLY A 211 33.81 -3.92 7.23
C GLY A 211 32.39 -3.37 7.13
N TYR A 212 31.52 -3.81 8.04
CA TYR A 212 30.11 -3.43 8.03
C TYR A 212 29.91 -1.94 8.35
N MET A 213 30.79 -1.33 9.15
CA MET A 213 30.78 0.12 9.41
C MET A 213 30.84 0.95 8.12
N SER A 214 31.68 0.53 7.17
CA SER A 214 31.90 1.27 5.91
C SER A 214 30.64 1.39 5.06
N MET A 215 29.77 0.38 5.10
CA MET A 215 28.51 0.39 4.36
C MET A 215 27.56 1.47 4.89
N TRP A 216 27.47 1.62 6.22
CA TRP A 216 26.63 2.63 6.86
C TRP A 216 27.19 4.05 6.71
N GLN A 217 28.51 4.21 6.72
CA GLN A 217 29.17 5.48 6.39
C GLN A 217 28.84 5.92 4.97
N LYS A 218 29.00 5.03 3.98
CA LYS A 218 28.62 5.31 2.58
C LYS A 218 27.14 5.66 2.41
N ILE A 219 26.25 4.96 3.12
CA ILE A 219 24.82 5.32 3.14
C ILE A 219 24.64 6.74 3.67
N SER A 220 25.22 7.06 4.83
CA SER A 220 25.13 8.39 5.43
C SER A 220 25.63 9.49 4.50
N GLU A 221 26.77 9.27 3.82
CA GLU A 221 27.36 10.21 2.86
C GLU A 221 26.49 10.39 1.59
N SER A 222 25.74 9.36 1.21
CA SER A 222 24.87 9.40 0.03
C SER A 222 23.55 10.16 0.26
N LEU A 223 23.15 10.37 1.52
CA LEU A 223 21.87 10.97 1.86
C LEU A 223 21.98 12.51 1.94
N PRO A 224 21.01 13.25 1.38
CA PRO A 224 21.00 14.71 1.42
C PRO A 224 20.48 15.24 2.78
N ILE A 225 21.12 14.87 3.88
CA ILE A 225 20.71 15.17 5.26
C ILE A 225 21.86 15.74 6.09
N GLU A 226 21.53 16.42 7.19
CA GLU A 226 22.54 16.85 8.16
C GLU A 226 22.86 15.69 9.12
N VAL A 227 24.13 15.28 9.20
CA VAL A 227 24.58 14.26 10.17
C VAL A 227 25.60 14.90 11.10
N LEU A 228 25.27 14.94 12.38
CA LEU A 228 26.08 15.55 13.42
C LEU A 228 26.67 14.46 14.31
N CYS A 229 27.90 14.04 14.00
CA CYS A 229 28.70 13.19 14.87
C CYS A 229 29.27 13.97 16.06
N ASN A 230 29.80 13.27 17.07
CA ASN A 230 30.32 13.85 18.32
C ASN A 230 29.32 14.80 19.00
N THR A 231 28.03 14.49 18.88
CA THR A 231 26.94 15.34 19.36
C THR A 231 26.12 14.57 20.37
N GLU A 232 26.37 14.83 21.65
CA GLU A 232 25.67 14.15 22.75
C GLU A 232 24.35 14.84 23.07
N VAL A 233 23.24 14.11 22.99
CA VAL A 233 21.93 14.62 23.42
C VAL A 233 21.88 14.62 24.95
N VAL A 234 21.71 15.80 25.54
CA VAL A 234 21.68 16.02 26.99
C VAL A 234 20.25 16.13 27.50
N ALA A 235 19.36 16.72 26.71
CA ALA A 235 17.93 16.79 27.06
C ALA A 235 17.06 16.84 25.80
N ILE A 236 15.91 16.18 25.86
CA ILE A 236 14.81 16.23 24.90
C ILE A 236 13.60 16.69 25.70
N ARG A 237 12.96 17.76 25.25
CA ARG A 237 11.74 18.32 25.83
C ARG A 237 10.67 18.45 24.75
N ARG A 238 9.49 17.89 24.98
CA ARG A 238 8.43 17.71 23.99
C ARG A 238 7.16 18.42 24.44
N ASN A 239 6.49 19.07 23.51
CA ASN A 239 5.20 19.69 23.77
C ASN A 239 4.28 19.54 22.54
N SER A 240 3.05 20.06 22.64
CA SER A 240 2.06 19.96 21.56
C SER A 240 2.48 20.69 20.28
N SER A 241 3.43 21.65 20.36
CA SER A 241 3.89 22.48 19.25
C SER A 241 5.21 22.04 18.61
N GLY A 242 6.00 21.18 19.25
CA GLY A 242 7.30 20.72 18.73
C GLY A 242 8.18 20.03 19.77
N VAL A 243 9.44 19.81 19.39
CA VAL A 243 10.48 19.11 20.17
C VAL A 243 11.74 19.97 20.27
N ASN A 244 12.24 20.17 21.48
CA ASN A 244 13.48 20.87 21.75
C ASN A 244 14.55 19.88 22.21
N ILE A 245 15.66 19.82 21.49
CA ILE A 245 16.78 18.93 21.79
C ILE A 245 17.99 19.77 22.16
N LYS A 246 18.46 19.63 23.40
CA LYS A 246 19.69 20.23 23.90
C LYS A 246 20.83 19.24 23.65
N VAL A 247 21.81 19.67 22.86
CA VAL A 247 22.98 18.88 22.49
C VAL A 247 24.26 19.52 23.02
N LYS A 248 25.22 18.68 23.40
CA LYS A 248 26.59 19.06 23.74
C LYS A 248 27.48 18.77 22.54
N GLN A 249 28.12 19.80 22.01
CA GLN A 249 29.08 19.68 20.92
C GLN A 249 30.49 19.35 21.43
N ASN A 250 31.39 19.02 20.51
CA ASN A 250 32.77 18.62 20.80
C ASN A 250 33.59 19.70 21.54
N ASP A 251 33.24 20.98 21.38
CA ASP A 251 33.84 22.12 22.09
C ASP A 251 33.29 22.31 23.51
N GLY A 252 32.36 21.45 23.94
CA GLY A 252 31.68 21.51 25.23
C GLY A 252 30.49 22.48 25.27
N ASN A 253 30.22 23.23 24.20
CA ASN A 253 29.11 24.15 24.14
C ASN A 253 27.76 23.42 24.09
N LEU A 254 26.79 23.95 24.83
CA LEU A 254 25.43 23.45 24.88
C LEU A 254 24.55 24.28 23.94
N ILE A 255 23.98 23.63 22.94
CA ILE A 255 23.10 24.26 21.95
C ILE A 255 21.73 23.59 22.01
N THR A 256 20.67 24.39 22.03
CA THR A 256 19.31 23.89 21.88
C THR A 256 18.89 24.01 20.42
N ARG A 257 18.40 22.92 19.85
CA ARG A 257 17.83 22.86 18.50
C ARG A 257 16.35 22.51 18.57
N GLU A 258 15.57 23.12 17.71
CA GLU A 258 14.12 22.91 17.63
C GLU A 258 13.75 22.06 16.42
N PHE A 259 12.88 21.08 16.64
CA PHE A 259 12.36 20.14 15.67
C PHE A 259 10.83 20.05 15.77
N ASP A 260 10.20 19.56 14.72
CA ASP A 260 8.76 19.31 14.71
C ASP A 260 8.46 17.88 15.19
N LYS A 261 9.38 16.94 14.90
CA LYS A 261 9.26 15.51 15.22
C LYS A 261 10.61 14.93 15.62
N VAL A 262 10.58 13.92 16.48
CA VAL A 262 11.77 13.16 16.87
C VAL A 262 11.55 11.67 16.67
N ILE A 263 12.53 11.02 16.04
CA ILE A 263 12.65 9.57 15.95
C ILE A 263 13.81 9.17 16.85
N ILE A 264 13.53 8.35 17.85
CA ILE A 264 14.50 7.90 18.83
C ILE A 264 14.95 6.49 18.44
N SER A 265 16.24 6.34 18.15
CA SER A 265 16.88 5.08 17.80
C SER A 265 17.81 4.61 18.92
N GLY A 266 17.76 3.31 19.21
CA GLY A 266 18.70 2.66 20.13
C GLY A 266 18.29 2.75 21.59
N SER A 267 19.24 2.53 22.49
CA SER A 267 19.02 2.33 23.93
C SER A 267 18.78 3.63 24.72
N PHE A 268 18.32 4.69 24.06
CA PHE A 268 18.09 5.99 24.67
C PHE A 268 16.59 6.25 24.92
N PRO A 269 16.04 5.53 25.90
CA PRO A 269 15.68 6.16 27.17
C PRO A 269 16.13 5.40 28.44
N PHE A 270 17.03 4.42 28.34
CA PHE A 270 17.30 3.47 29.43
C PHE A 270 18.52 3.81 30.29
N LYS A 271 18.65 5.05 30.81
CA LYS A 271 19.68 5.32 31.82
C LYS A 271 19.51 4.41 33.05
N ASN A 272 18.26 4.10 33.41
CA ASN A 272 17.89 3.30 34.59
C ASN A 272 17.29 1.92 34.23
N GLY A 273 17.66 1.35 33.07
CA GLY A 273 17.17 0.04 32.64
C GLY A 273 17.81 -1.12 33.42
N ARG A 274 17.06 -2.22 33.60
CA ARG A 274 17.59 -3.43 34.22
C ARG A 274 18.66 -4.05 33.33
N THR A 275 19.72 -4.57 33.94
CA THR A 275 20.72 -5.35 33.20
C THR A 275 20.41 -6.83 33.38
N TYR A 276 20.36 -7.56 32.28
CA TYR A 276 20.06 -8.99 32.26
C TYR A 276 21.00 -9.77 33.22
N ARG A 277 20.44 -10.75 33.93
CA ARG A 277 21.13 -11.57 34.95
C ARG A 277 22.03 -10.77 35.90
N SER A 278 21.57 -9.58 36.27
CA SER A 278 22.26 -8.72 37.24
C SER A 278 21.44 -8.61 38.54
N PRO A 279 22.09 -8.59 39.71
CA PRO A 279 21.42 -8.31 40.97
C PRO A 279 20.67 -6.97 40.92
N SER A 280 19.51 -6.90 41.56
CA SER A 280 18.74 -5.64 41.68
C SER A 280 19.59 -4.62 42.43
N LEU A 281 20.05 -3.57 41.74
CA LEU A 281 20.67 -2.42 42.38
C LEU A 281 19.57 -1.59 43.06
N LEU A 282 19.86 -1.08 44.26
CA LEU A 282 19.02 -0.10 44.95
C LEU A 282 18.86 1.13 44.05
N GLU A 283 17.63 1.59 43.90
CA GLU A 283 17.26 2.78 43.14
C GLU A 283 18.00 4.00 43.71
N GLU A 284 19.10 4.42 43.07
CA GLU A 284 19.54 5.81 43.17
C GLU A 284 18.77 6.59 42.10
N ASP A 285 17.72 7.28 42.55
CA ASP A 285 17.01 8.30 41.77
C ASP A 285 17.98 9.44 41.41
N ALA A 286 18.75 9.25 40.34
CA ALA A 286 19.48 10.34 39.71
C ALA A 286 18.53 11.05 38.74
N ASP A 287 18.02 12.21 39.18
CA ASP A 287 17.14 13.20 38.52
C ASP A 287 17.56 13.69 37.11
N ASP A 288 18.57 13.09 36.47
CA ASP A 288 19.06 13.47 35.14
C ASP A 288 18.31 12.77 33.99
N GLU A 289 16.98 12.94 33.98
CA GLU A 289 16.10 12.49 32.90
C GLU A 289 16.39 13.27 31.60
N ILE A 290 17.09 12.59 30.67
CA ILE A 290 17.40 13.14 29.35
C ILE A 290 16.11 13.32 28.52
N LEU A 291 15.11 12.45 28.64
CA LEU A 291 13.80 12.59 28.00
C LEU A 291 12.76 12.97 29.05
N ASP A 292 11.85 13.88 28.74
CA ASP A 292 10.69 14.21 29.59
C ASP A 292 9.61 13.14 29.48
N PHE A 293 9.80 12.01 30.17
CA PHE A 293 8.90 10.87 30.07
C PHE A 293 7.47 11.18 30.51
N SER A 294 6.51 10.72 29.72
CA SER A 294 5.14 10.52 30.16
C SER A 294 5.03 9.34 31.14
N GLU A 295 3.93 9.28 31.90
CA GLU A 295 3.68 8.17 32.84
C GLU A 295 3.71 6.79 32.17
N LEU A 296 3.17 6.69 30.95
CA LEU A 296 3.18 5.44 30.19
C LEU A 296 4.59 5.04 29.75
N GLU A 297 5.41 6.01 29.30
CA GLU A 297 6.80 5.72 28.94
C GLU A 297 7.61 5.28 30.16
N LYS A 298 7.42 5.91 31.33
CA LYS A 298 8.03 5.46 32.59
C LYS A 298 7.58 4.04 32.94
N GLU A 299 6.28 3.75 32.82
CA GLU A 299 5.71 2.44 33.14
C GLU A 299 6.28 1.32 32.26
N LEU A 300 6.42 1.57 30.96
CA LEU A 300 6.89 0.59 29.99
C LEU A 300 8.41 0.46 30.04
N PHE A 301 9.17 1.56 29.92
CA PHE A 301 10.61 1.49 29.75
C PHE A 301 11.36 1.01 31.00
N ARG A 302 10.80 1.14 32.21
CA ARG A 302 11.36 0.53 33.42
C ARG A 302 11.35 -1.01 33.40
N LYS A 303 10.50 -1.63 32.57
CA LYS A 303 10.38 -3.09 32.44
C LYS A 303 11.36 -3.67 31.42
N VAL A 304 12.05 -2.82 30.66
CA VAL A 304 13.01 -3.23 29.62
C VAL A 304 14.34 -3.63 30.27
N GLN A 305 14.89 -4.75 29.79
CA GLN A 305 16.22 -5.22 30.14
C GLN A 305 17.16 -5.10 28.95
N THR A 306 18.44 -4.88 29.22
CA THR A 306 19.50 -4.93 28.21
C THR A 306 20.60 -5.88 28.65
N ILE A 307 21.31 -6.45 27.69
CA ILE A 307 22.41 -7.37 27.91
C ILE A 307 23.74 -6.63 27.75
N ASP A 308 24.63 -6.77 28.73
CA ASP A 308 26.01 -6.34 28.55
C ASP A 308 26.76 -7.41 27.76
N TYR A 309 27.13 -7.10 26.53
CA TYR A 309 27.77 -8.01 25.60
C TYR A 309 29.13 -7.46 25.18
N TYR A 310 30.17 -8.26 25.36
CA TYR A 310 31.55 -7.82 25.19
C TYR A 310 32.21 -8.56 24.04
N THR A 311 32.97 -7.80 23.24
CA THR A 311 33.88 -8.33 22.23
C THR A 311 35.31 -8.04 22.67
N THR A 312 36.08 -9.08 22.94
CA THR A 312 37.49 -8.96 23.34
C THR A 312 38.38 -9.42 22.19
N VAL A 313 39.26 -8.55 21.72
CA VAL A 313 40.18 -8.83 20.61
C VAL A 313 41.57 -9.11 21.16
N MET A 314 42.12 -10.27 20.83
CA MET A 314 43.41 -10.73 21.35
C MET A 314 44.30 -11.23 20.22
N LYS A 315 45.60 -10.94 20.37
CA LYS A 315 46.66 -11.56 19.58
C LYS A 315 47.19 -12.77 20.35
N ILE A 316 47.06 -13.96 19.76
CA ILE A 316 47.27 -15.23 20.46
C ILE A 316 48.21 -16.11 19.64
N LYS A 317 49.21 -16.67 20.32
CA LYS A 317 50.11 -17.71 19.82
C LYS A 317 49.68 -19.09 20.32
N GLY A 318 49.90 -20.14 19.54
CA GLY A 318 49.56 -21.54 19.90
C GLY A 318 48.19 -22.02 19.41
N LEU A 319 47.34 -21.11 18.91
CA LEU A 319 46.03 -21.44 18.31
C LEU A 319 46.03 -21.30 16.77
N GLU A 320 47.20 -21.28 16.13
CA GLU A 320 47.34 -21.08 14.69
C GLU A 320 46.67 -22.19 13.87
N HIS A 321 46.60 -23.39 14.44
CA HIS A 321 45.99 -24.58 13.85
C HIS A 321 44.48 -24.42 13.63
N LEU A 322 43.81 -23.49 14.31
CA LEU A 322 42.39 -23.21 14.09
C LEU A 322 42.19 -22.59 12.69
N PRO A 323 41.29 -23.15 11.86
CA PRO A 323 40.94 -22.56 10.58
C PRO A 323 40.16 -21.25 10.76
N VAL A 324 40.00 -20.52 9.65
CA VAL A 324 39.10 -19.37 9.59
C VAL A 324 37.67 -19.85 9.82
N GLY A 325 36.97 -19.25 10.78
CA GLY A 325 35.65 -19.73 11.20
C GLY A 325 35.20 -19.22 12.57
N PHE A 326 33.96 -19.57 12.90
CA PHE A 326 33.34 -19.39 14.22
C PHE A 326 33.36 -20.69 15.00
N PHE A 327 33.67 -20.56 16.28
CA PHE A 327 33.77 -21.65 17.24
C PHE A 327 32.91 -21.31 18.45
N TYR A 328 32.05 -22.24 18.88
CA TYR A 328 31.13 -22.04 20.00
C TYR A 328 31.56 -22.89 21.20
N PHE A 329 31.47 -22.31 22.39
CA PHE A 329 31.77 -23.00 23.65
C PHE A 329 30.48 -23.55 24.26
N GLY A 330 30.08 -24.75 23.86
CA GLY A 330 28.82 -25.36 24.26
C GLY A 330 28.66 -25.44 25.78
N GLU A 331 29.72 -25.73 26.51
CA GLU A 331 29.73 -25.83 27.97
C GLU A 331 29.36 -24.53 28.67
N PHE A 332 29.71 -23.38 28.09
CA PHE A 332 29.36 -22.05 28.64
C PHE A 332 27.99 -21.56 28.16
N MET A 333 27.48 -22.14 27.08
CA MET A 333 26.19 -21.75 26.50
C MET A 333 25.03 -22.58 27.05
N ASP A 334 25.31 -23.83 27.44
CA ASP A 334 24.34 -24.73 28.07
C ASP A 334 24.07 -24.36 29.54
N ASP A 335 25.02 -23.72 30.23
CA ASP A 335 24.90 -23.32 31.65
C ASP A 335 24.96 -21.80 31.84
N PRO A 336 23.82 -21.13 32.10
CA PRO A 336 23.75 -19.69 32.35
C PRO A 336 24.54 -19.18 33.55
N GLU A 337 24.91 -20.04 34.50
CA GLU A 337 25.71 -19.65 35.66
C GLU A 337 27.18 -19.37 35.27
N THR A 338 27.59 -19.76 34.07
CA THR A 338 28.93 -19.50 33.53
C THR A 338 29.09 -18.10 32.91
N ILE A 339 28.11 -17.20 33.11
CA ILE A 339 28.12 -15.82 32.61
C ILE A 339 29.49 -15.15 32.88
N GLY A 340 30.05 -14.50 31.86
CA GLY A 340 31.41 -13.95 31.86
C GLY A 340 32.39 -14.73 30.99
N ASN A 341 32.24 -16.06 30.94
CA ASN A 341 33.04 -16.90 30.06
C ASN A 341 32.72 -16.62 28.58
N PRO A 342 33.69 -16.85 27.67
CA PRO A 342 33.45 -16.64 26.25
C PRO A 342 32.45 -17.66 25.70
N VAL A 343 31.34 -17.20 25.12
CA VAL A 343 30.36 -18.06 24.45
C VAL A 343 30.76 -18.38 23.01
N ALA A 344 31.58 -17.53 22.39
CA ALA A 344 32.05 -17.74 21.03
C ALA A 344 33.46 -17.18 20.81
N LEU A 345 34.15 -17.76 19.84
CA LEU A 345 35.45 -17.37 19.32
C LEU A 345 35.40 -17.30 17.79
N GLN A 346 36.07 -16.32 17.20
CA GLN A 346 36.26 -16.27 15.75
C GLN A 346 37.71 -15.94 15.35
N LYS A 347 38.16 -16.63 14.30
CA LYS A 347 39.35 -16.27 13.52
C LYS A 347 38.91 -15.77 12.14
N PHE A 348 39.18 -14.50 11.83
CA PHE A 348 38.76 -13.85 10.58
C PHE A 348 39.65 -14.17 9.38
N TYR A 349 40.96 -14.25 9.60
CA TYR A 349 41.97 -14.34 8.55
C TYR A 349 42.96 -15.45 8.87
N SER A 350 43.31 -16.25 7.86
CA SER A 350 44.16 -17.44 8.02
C SER A 350 45.62 -17.09 8.32
N ASP A 351 46.05 -15.91 7.90
CA ASP A 351 47.41 -15.36 7.99
C ASP A 351 47.61 -14.42 9.19
N THR A 352 46.64 -14.36 10.12
CA THR A 352 46.75 -13.54 11.34
C THR A 352 46.53 -14.39 12.59
N ASN A 353 47.17 -13.96 13.68
CA ASN A 353 47.01 -14.52 15.01
C ASN A 353 46.04 -13.71 15.86
N ILE A 354 45.09 -13.02 15.21
CA ILE A 354 44.09 -12.16 15.87
C ILE A 354 42.77 -12.93 15.96
N PHE A 355 42.23 -12.95 17.18
CA PHE A 355 41.04 -13.69 17.54
C PHE A 355 40.06 -12.79 18.28
N LEU A 356 38.77 -12.96 17.99
CA LEU A 356 37.68 -12.25 18.65
C LEU A 356 36.94 -13.22 19.56
N PHE A 357 36.68 -12.79 20.79
CA PHE A 357 35.91 -13.54 21.78
C PHE A 357 34.68 -12.74 22.17
N TRP A 358 33.54 -13.42 22.26
CA TRP A 358 32.31 -12.81 22.76
C TRP A 358 31.89 -13.40 24.09
N SER A 359 31.49 -12.52 25.01
CA SER A 359 31.08 -12.90 26.36
C SER A 359 29.92 -12.03 26.82
N TYR A 360 29.11 -12.59 27.72
CA TYR A 360 28.13 -11.83 28.49
C TYR A 360 28.75 -11.27 29.76
N GLY A 361 28.30 -10.10 30.19
CA GLY A 361 28.58 -9.59 31.53
C GLY A 361 27.30 -9.31 32.30
N ASN A 362 27.50 -8.85 33.53
CA ASN A 362 26.43 -8.38 34.41
C ASN A 362 26.83 -7.03 35.02
N SER A 363 25.83 -6.26 35.50
CA SER A 363 26.08 -4.94 36.07
C SER A 363 26.69 -4.98 37.47
N ALA A 364 26.94 -6.14 38.07
CA ALA A 364 27.49 -6.28 39.41
C ALA A 364 28.99 -6.57 39.41
N ASN A 365 29.38 -7.83 39.17
CA ASN A 365 30.74 -8.34 39.34
C ASN A 365 31.38 -8.83 38.03
N VAL A 366 30.59 -9.21 37.02
CA VAL A 366 31.08 -9.72 35.74
C VAL A 366 31.16 -8.57 34.74
N ARG A 367 32.15 -7.69 34.94
CA ARG A 367 32.39 -6.49 34.13
C ARG A 367 33.64 -6.66 33.27
N GLY A 368 33.94 -5.68 32.42
CA GLY A 368 34.99 -5.76 31.38
C GLY A 368 36.31 -6.43 31.80
N GLN A 369 36.87 -6.09 32.95
CA GLN A 369 38.12 -6.70 33.45
C GLN A 369 37.96 -8.20 33.75
N GLU A 370 36.90 -8.59 34.45
CA GLU A 370 36.60 -9.99 34.76
C GLU A 370 36.32 -10.79 33.49
N VAL A 371 35.52 -10.22 32.58
CA VAL A 371 35.23 -10.80 31.27
C VAL A 371 36.50 -11.04 30.45
N THR A 372 37.42 -10.06 30.42
CA THR A 372 38.73 -10.23 29.76
C THR A 372 39.54 -11.33 30.43
N GLN A 373 39.57 -11.38 31.76
CA GLN A 373 40.34 -12.38 32.50
C GLN A 373 39.84 -13.79 32.22
N LEU A 374 38.52 -14.01 32.22
CA LEU A 374 37.91 -15.30 31.90
C LEU A 374 38.21 -15.75 30.46
N ALA A 375 38.21 -14.83 29.50
CA ALA A 375 38.61 -15.11 28.13
C ALA A 375 40.10 -15.47 28.02
N ILE A 376 40.99 -14.76 28.73
CA ILE A 376 42.42 -15.08 28.83
C ILE A 376 42.62 -16.48 29.42
N ASP A 377 41.89 -16.82 30.47
CA ASP A 377 42.01 -18.12 31.12
C ASP A 377 41.52 -19.26 30.23
N ALA A 378 40.45 -19.04 29.45
CA ALA A 378 40.01 -19.98 28.42
C ALA A 378 41.10 -20.20 27.35
N VAL A 379 41.74 -19.13 26.87
CA VAL A 379 42.85 -19.23 25.90
C VAL A 379 44.02 -20.03 26.47
N LYS A 380 44.43 -19.77 27.71
CA LYS A 380 45.52 -20.51 28.38
C LYS A 380 45.19 -21.99 28.53
N ARG A 381 43.94 -22.32 28.90
CA ARG A 381 43.49 -23.71 29.01
C ARG A 381 43.56 -24.45 27.68
N MET A 382 43.18 -23.80 26.58
CA MET A 382 43.31 -24.35 25.23
C MET A 382 44.77 -24.45 24.73
N GLY A 383 45.76 -24.06 25.54
CA GLY A 383 47.19 -24.10 25.18
C GLY A 383 47.68 -22.88 24.41
N GLY A 384 46.91 -21.80 24.37
CA GLY A 384 47.31 -20.53 23.76
C GLY A 384 48.07 -19.60 24.72
N GLU A 385 48.98 -18.81 24.17
CA GLU A 385 49.69 -17.74 24.86
C GLU A 385 49.20 -16.38 24.36
N ILE A 386 48.80 -15.50 25.27
CA ILE A 386 48.28 -14.18 24.93
C ILE A 386 49.47 -13.24 24.73
N GLU A 387 49.71 -12.82 23.50
CA GLU A 387 50.73 -11.80 23.20
C GLU A 387 50.24 -10.42 23.61
N MET A 388 48.97 -10.11 23.32
CA MET A 388 48.38 -8.80 23.59
C MET A 388 46.85 -8.87 23.60
N VAL A 389 46.22 -8.20 24.56
CA VAL A 389 44.80 -7.81 24.46
C VAL A 389 44.76 -6.49 23.71
N ILE A 390 44.26 -6.50 22.48
CA ILE A 390 44.28 -5.34 21.58
C ILE A 390 43.25 -4.30 22.03
N LEU A 391 42.01 -4.74 22.22
CA LEU A 391 40.91 -3.91 22.71
C LEU A 391 39.77 -4.78 23.26
N GLN A 392 38.89 -4.14 24.02
CA GLN A 392 37.59 -4.69 24.37
C GLN A 392 36.50 -3.65 24.08
N GLN A 393 35.45 -4.08 23.40
CA GLN A 393 34.27 -3.28 23.16
C GLN A 393 33.10 -3.84 23.97
N ARG A 394 32.43 -2.98 24.75
CA ARG A 394 31.16 -3.29 25.41
C ARG A 394 30.00 -2.75 24.59
N PHE A 395 28.99 -3.58 24.38
CA PHE A 395 27.71 -3.21 23.81
C PHE A 395 26.62 -3.36 24.86
N LYS A 396 25.79 -2.32 25.01
CA LYS A 396 24.50 -2.42 25.70
C LYS A 396 23.50 -2.97 24.68
N TYR A 397 23.41 -4.29 24.63
CA TYR A 397 22.84 -5.06 23.54
C TYR A 397 21.42 -5.56 23.86
N PHE A 398 20.70 -5.95 22.81
CA PHE A 398 19.42 -6.65 22.85
C PHE A 398 18.43 -6.16 23.93
N PRO A 399 17.85 -4.95 23.77
CA PRO A 399 16.78 -4.49 24.64
C PRO A 399 15.54 -5.37 24.48
N HIS A 400 15.04 -5.95 25.57
CA HIS A 400 13.91 -6.90 25.55
C HIS A 400 13.10 -6.86 26.85
N VAL A 401 11.99 -7.58 26.87
CA VAL A 401 11.13 -7.77 28.05
C VAL A 401 10.87 -9.26 28.30
N GLU A 402 10.65 -9.61 29.57
CA GLU A 402 10.31 -10.96 30.02
C GLU A 402 8.92 -11.42 29.54
N SER A 403 8.68 -12.74 29.56
CA SER A 403 7.41 -13.36 29.12
C SER A 403 6.16 -12.76 29.78
N GLN A 404 6.20 -12.52 31.09
CA GLN A 404 5.04 -11.98 31.81
C GLN A 404 4.72 -10.54 31.39
N VAL A 405 5.76 -9.75 31.11
CA VAL A 405 5.61 -8.37 30.63
C VAL A 405 5.08 -8.37 29.20
N MET A 406 5.60 -9.25 28.34
CA MET A 406 5.12 -9.41 26.96
C MET A 406 3.64 -9.83 26.93
N LYS A 407 3.26 -10.84 27.72
CA LYS A 407 1.88 -11.31 27.89
C LYS A 407 0.94 -10.22 28.39
N GLY A 408 1.44 -9.28 29.21
CA GLY A 408 0.70 -8.11 29.68
C GLY A 408 0.41 -7.03 28.63
N GLY A 409 0.66 -7.30 27.34
CA GLY A 409 0.36 -6.39 26.24
C GLY A 409 1.39 -5.28 26.04
N PHE A 410 2.66 -5.50 26.46
CA PHE A 410 3.73 -4.50 26.36
C PHE A 410 3.86 -3.92 24.95
N TYR A 411 3.94 -4.78 23.93
CA TYR A 411 4.13 -4.36 22.54
C TYR A 411 2.88 -3.73 21.93
N GLU A 412 1.67 -4.17 22.35
CA GLU A 412 0.42 -3.54 21.93
C GLU A 412 0.35 -2.08 22.40
N LYS A 413 0.65 -1.81 23.68
CA LYS A 413 0.71 -0.45 24.22
C LYS A 413 1.80 0.38 23.54
N LEU A 414 2.97 -0.20 23.33
CA LEU A 414 4.09 0.49 22.66
C LEU A 414 3.69 0.93 21.24
N GLU A 415 3.08 0.06 20.45
CA GLU A 415 2.75 0.34 19.05
C GLU A 415 1.50 1.20 18.86
N THR A 416 0.50 1.07 19.72
CA THR A 416 -0.79 1.75 19.55
C THR A 416 -0.90 3.06 20.33
N GLU A 417 -0.21 3.18 21.48
CA GLU A 417 -0.33 4.35 22.36
C GLU A 417 0.89 5.28 22.27
N LEU A 418 2.12 4.75 22.12
CA LEU A 418 3.34 5.58 22.11
C LEU A 418 3.73 6.10 20.73
N GLN A 419 3.54 5.34 19.65
CA GLN A 419 4.02 5.74 18.32
C GLN A 419 3.29 6.99 17.80
N GLY A 420 3.99 8.13 17.79
CA GLY A 420 3.49 9.44 17.40
C GLY A 420 3.01 10.31 18.57
N GLN A 421 2.97 9.78 19.78
CA GLN A 421 2.61 10.54 20.98
C GLN A 421 3.64 11.67 21.20
N GLN A 422 3.15 12.89 21.46
CA GLN A 422 4.01 14.07 21.62
C GLN A 422 5.05 14.24 20.49
N ASN A 423 4.67 13.91 19.24
CA ASN A 423 5.57 13.95 18.07
C ASN A 423 6.81 13.05 18.17
N THR A 424 6.74 11.99 18.98
CA THR A 424 7.84 11.05 19.23
C THR A 424 7.56 9.71 18.57
N TYR A 425 8.59 9.11 17.99
CA TYR A 425 8.53 7.79 17.39
C TYR A 425 9.74 6.98 17.84
N TYR A 426 9.53 5.69 18.10
CA TYR A 426 10.57 4.81 18.61
C TYR A 426 10.94 3.76 17.56
N ILE A 427 12.23 3.62 17.26
CA ILE A 427 12.80 2.58 16.40
C ILE A 427 14.03 1.92 17.06
N GLY A 428 14.40 0.72 16.63
CA GLY A 428 15.52 -0.03 17.20
C GLY A 428 15.15 -1.44 17.65
N GLY A 429 16.11 -2.14 18.26
CA GLY A 429 15.97 -3.58 18.52
C GLY A 429 14.86 -3.96 19.47
N LEU A 430 14.42 -3.05 20.35
CA LEU A 430 13.29 -3.32 21.25
C LEU A 430 12.03 -3.61 20.43
N MET A 431 11.76 -2.81 19.40
CA MET A 431 10.57 -2.95 18.57
C MET A 431 10.75 -4.01 17.47
N ALA A 432 11.97 -4.11 16.93
CA ALA A 432 12.22 -4.88 15.72
C ALA A 432 12.79 -6.30 15.95
N PHE A 433 13.49 -6.52 17.06
CA PHE A 433 14.59 -7.48 17.26
C PHE A 433 15.95 -6.90 16.82
N GLU A 434 16.99 -7.08 17.65
CA GLU A 434 18.32 -6.42 17.51
C GLU A 434 19.20 -7.07 16.43
N LEU A 435 18.64 -7.24 15.23
CA LEU A 435 19.31 -7.63 13.99
C LEU A 435 19.25 -6.46 13.01
N THR A 436 20.33 -6.22 12.27
CA THR A 436 20.44 -5.07 11.35
C THR A 436 19.31 -5.00 10.32
N GLU A 437 18.94 -6.13 9.74
CA GLU A 437 17.90 -6.29 8.74
C GLU A 437 16.50 -6.10 9.32
N ARG A 438 16.27 -6.52 10.57
CA ARG A 438 15.00 -6.32 11.27
C ARG A 438 14.84 -4.87 11.69
N ASN A 439 15.88 -4.31 12.31
CA ASN A 439 16.01 -2.91 12.64
C ASN A 439 15.74 -2.00 11.44
N SER A 440 16.36 -2.31 10.29
CA SER A 440 16.18 -1.54 9.05
C SER A 440 14.78 -1.72 8.47
N SER A 441 14.27 -2.96 8.40
CA SER A 441 12.92 -3.24 7.90
C SER A 441 11.84 -2.59 8.75
N TYR A 442 11.97 -2.62 10.07
CA TYR A 442 11.04 -1.99 10.99
C TYR A 442 11.12 -0.47 10.89
N ALA A 443 12.32 0.12 10.88
CA ALA A 443 12.50 1.56 10.73
C ALA A 443 11.85 2.09 9.44
N MET A 444 12.08 1.42 8.31
CA MET A 444 11.42 1.75 7.05
C MET A 444 9.90 1.55 7.13
N GLY A 445 9.43 0.46 7.73
CA GLY A 445 8.00 0.17 7.93
C GLY A 445 7.30 1.23 8.79
N LEU A 446 7.94 1.67 9.87
CA LEU A 446 7.45 2.72 10.74
C LEU A 446 7.39 4.07 10.03
N VAL A 447 8.43 4.40 9.25
CA VAL A 447 8.43 5.60 8.40
C VAL A 447 7.31 5.54 7.37
N CYS A 448 7.10 4.39 6.70
CA CYS A 448 5.97 4.19 5.81
C CYS A 448 4.61 4.35 6.53
N LYS A 449 4.47 3.82 7.75
CA LYS A 449 3.22 3.83 8.51
C LYS A 449 2.87 5.23 9.04
N HIS A 450 3.85 6.00 9.51
CA HIS A 450 3.60 7.25 10.24
C HIS A 450 4.05 8.52 9.52
N PHE A 451 4.98 8.43 8.58
CA PHE A 451 5.54 9.55 7.84
C PHE A 451 5.25 9.48 6.35
N ALA A 452 4.70 8.38 5.86
CA ALA A 452 4.22 8.26 4.50
C ALA A 452 2.70 8.22 4.44
N THR A 453 2.21 8.45 3.24
CA THR A 453 0.82 8.26 2.88
C THR A 453 0.76 7.64 1.49
N ASP A 454 -0.09 6.64 1.34
CA ASP A 454 -0.50 6.08 0.04
C ASP A 454 -1.52 6.98 -0.67
N GLU A 455 -1.99 8.03 0.02
CA GLU A 455 -2.69 9.15 -0.59
C GLU A 455 -1.69 9.88 -1.51
N LEU A 456 -1.99 10.04 -2.80
CA LEU A 456 -1.21 10.80 -3.81
C LEU A 456 -1.02 12.30 -3.46
N ILE A 457 -1.38 12.71 -2.24
CA ILE A 457 -1.44 14.06 -1.73
C ILE A 457 -0.65 14.10 -0.41
N PRO A 458 0.46 14.84 -0.32
CA PRO A 458 1.08 15.11 0.97
C PRO A 458 0.08 15.80 1.89
N ARG A 459 -0.14 15.29 3.11
CA ARG A 459 -0.88 16.05 4.12
C ARG A 459 -0.04 17.25 4.54
N PHE A 460 -0.30 18.41 3.92
CA PHE A 460 0.32 19.68 4.27
C PHE A 460 -0.39 20.30 5.50
N PRO A 461 0.23 20.40 6.70
CA PRO A 461 -0.21 21.22 7.84
C PRO A 461 -0.18 22.73 7.58
N TYR A 462 0.13 23.20 6.37
CA TYR A 462 -0.06 24.59 5.99
C TYR A 462 -0.65 24.68 4.58
N VAL A 463 -1.97 24.86 4.53
CA VAL A 463 -2.67 25.27 3.31
C VAL A 463 -2.26 26.70 2.98
N LYS A 464 -1.26 26.87 2.10
CA LYS A 464 -1.17 28.10 1.31
C LYS A 464 -2.23 28.00 0.23
N ARG A 465 -3.36 28.66 0.46
CA ARG A 465 -4.50 28.78 -0.46
C ARG A 465 -4.00 29.10 -1.86
N LEU A 466 -4.11 28.14 -2.79
CA LEU A 466 -3.85 28.37 -4.21
C LEU A 466 -4.89 29.27 -4.86
N PHE A 467 -6.03 29.51 -4.18
CA PHE A 467 -7.02 30.52 -4.55
C PHE A 467 -7.60 31.18 -3.30
N THR A 468 -7.85 32.50 -3.36
CA THR A 468 -8.65 33.23 -2.37
C THR A 468 -10.09 32.72 -2.39
N LEU A 469 -10.38 31.69 -1.60
CA LEU A 469 -11.76 31.31 -1.27
C LEU A 469 -12.32 32.40 -0.33
N LYS A 470 -13.30 33.17 -0.82
CA LYS A 470 -14.17 33.97 0.05
C LYS A 470 -14.88 33.01 1.01
N SER A 471 -14.58 33.16 2.28
CA SER A 471 -15.14 32.38 3.37
C SER A 471 -16.53 32.91 3.71
N GLU A 472 -17.52 32.61 2.88
CA GLU A 472 -18.93 32.86 3.18
C GLU A 472 -19.71 31.55 3.08
N CYS A 473 -19.51 30.64 4.04
CA CYS A 473 -20.48 29.58 4.29
C CYS A 473 -20.46 29.24 5.79
N ARG A 474 -21.19 30.05 6.56
CA ARG A 474 -21.78 29.63 7.84
C ARG A 474 -23.00 28.77 7.51
N ASP A 475 -23.17 27.66 8.22
CA ASP A 475 -24.45 26.96 8.46
C ASP A 475 -25.41 26.82 7.27
N LYS A 476 -25.10 25.96 6.29
CA LYS A 476 -26.09 25.57 5.27
C LYS A 476 -26.47 24.10 5.42
N ILE A 477 -27.75 23.89 5.72
CA ILE A 477 -28.51 22.64 5.63
C ILE A 477 -28.22 21.97 4.27
N PRO A 478 -28.08 20.62 4.18
CA PRO A 478 -27.98 19.92 2.91
C PRO A 478 -29.07 20.41 1.94
N ARG A 479 -28.70 20.75 0.71
CA ARG A 479 -29.68 21.23 -0.26
C ARG A 479 -30.47 20.04 -0.78
N GLU A 480 -31.72 19.93 -0.37
CA GLU A 480 -32.66 19.02 -0.99
C GLU A 480 -33.11 19.58 -2.35
N LEU A 481 -33.20 18.71 -3.36
CA LEU A 481 -33.83 19.03 -4.63
C LEU A 481 -35.32 18.72 -4.49
N ASP A 482 -36.17 19.72 -4.70
CA ASP A 482 -37.60 19.49 -4.86
C ASP A 482 -37.90 18.89 -6.24
N GLU A 483 -39.08 18.30 -6.38
CA GLU A 483 -39.65 17.98 -7.68
C GLU A 483 -40.04 19.26 -8.45
N SER A 484 -40.04 19.20 -9.78
CA SER A 484 -40.55 20.31 -10.60
C SER A 484 -42.03 20.50 -10.30
N LYS A 485 -42.50 21.75 -10.19
CA LYS A 485 -43.90 22.06 -9.90
C LYS A 485 -44.84 21.36 -10.89
N GLY A 486 -45.76 20.53 -10.37
CA GLY A 486 -46.72 19.77 -11.16
C GLY A 486 -46.21 18.45 -11.74
N LEU A 487 -45.03 17.97 -11.31
CA LEU A 487 -44.55 16.61 -11.57
C LEU A 487 -44.56 15.82 -10.27
N GLU A 488 -45.19 14.64 -10.30
CA GLU A 488 -45.07 13.64 -9.24
C GLU A 488 -44.26 12.46 -9.78
N PHE A 489 -43.45 11.85 -8.90
CA PHE A 489 -42.66 10.69 -9.28
C PHE A 489 -43.56 9.45 -9.45
N PRO A 490 -43.65 8.84 -10.64
CA PRO A 490 -44.58 7.75 -10.87
C PRO A 490 -43.98 6.41 -10.41
N ASP A 491 -44.82 5.50 -9.91
CA ASP A 491 -44.41 4.14 -9.54
C ASP A 491 -44.72 3.15 -10.68
N LEU A 492 -43.77 2.99 -11.61
CA LEU A 492 -43.97 2.18 -12.82
C LEU A 492 -43.07 0.94 -12.83
N SER A 493 -43.46 -0.09 -13.59
CA SER A 493 -42.85 -1.42 -13.56
C SER A 493 -41.79 -1.66 -14.64
N SER A 494 -41.59 -0.75 -15.60
CA SER A 494 -40.58 -0.89 -16.66
C SER A 494 -40.02 0.47 -17.13
N LEU A 495 -38.82 0.45 -17.73
CA LEU A 495 -38.18 1.67 -18.27
C LEU A 495 -38.98 2.31 -19.41
N ASP A 496 -39.59 1.51 -20.29
CA ASP A 496 -40.44 2.03 -21.37
C ASP A 496 -41.72 2.67 -20.81
N CYS A 497 -42.26 2.17 -19.70
CA CYS A 497 -43.38 2.83 -19.01
C CYS A 497 -42.98 4.22 -18.49
N TYR A 498 -41.80 4.36 -17.87
CA TYR A 498 -41.28 5.68 -17.47
C TYR A 498 -41.12 6.62 -18.66
N LEU A 499 -40.54 6.15 -19.78
CA LEU A 499 -40.40 6.95 -20.99
C LEU A 499 -41.75 7.37 -21.59
N LYS A 500 -42.74 6.47 -21.61
CA LYS A 500 -44.12 6.77 -22.04
C LYS A 500 -44.77 7.82 -21.15
N TYR A 501 -44.66 7.66 -19.84
CA TYR A 501 -45.22 8.59 -18.86
C TYR A 501 -44.64 9.99 -19.05
N TRP A 502 -43.31 10.12 -19.00
CA TRP A 502 -42.65 11.43 -19.14
C TRP A 502 -42.79 12.02 -20.55
N GLY A 503 -42.83 11.18 -21.59
CA GLY A 503 -42.96 11.61 -22.98
C GLY A 503 -44.36 12.12 -23.34
N ASN A 504 -45.41 11.65 -22.68
CA ASN A 504 -46.79 12.08 -22.90
C ASN A 504 -47.27 13.15 -21.91
N HIS A 505 -46.55 13.36 -20.80
CA HIS A 505 -46.93 14.34 -19.80
C HIS A 505 -46.65 15.77 -20.28
N ASN A 506 -47.66 16.64 -20.20
CA ASN A 506 -47.67 18.00 -20.79
C ASN A 506 -46.49 18.89 -20.38
N ILE A 507 -45.91 18.67 -19.19
CA ILE A 507 -44.79 19.47 -18.67
C ILE A 507 -43.43 18.86 -19.04
N SER A 508 -43.28 17.53 -18.98
CA SER A 508 -41.98 16.87 -19.17
C SER A 508 -41.69 16.49 -20.62
N CYS A 509 -42.70 16.42 -21.49
CA CYS A 509 -42.53 15.98 -22.88
C CYS A 509 -41.50 16.84 -23.65
N ASN A 510 -41.50 18.15 -23.42
CA ASN A 510 -40.58 19.11 -24.04
C ASN A 510 -39.28 19.31 -23.26
N LYS A 511 -39.13 18.67 -22.09
CA LYS A 511 -37.93 18.77 -21.27
C LYS A 511 -36.82 17.92 -21.87
N ILE A 512 -35.60 18.46 -21.86
CA ILE A 512 -34.41 17.76 -22.33
C ILE A 512 -34.09 16.63 -21.36
N LEU A 513 -34.05 15.41 -21.86
CA LEU A 513 -33.61 14.25 -21.12
C LEU A 513 -32.11 14.01 -21.33
N TYR A 514 -31.66 13.95 -22.59
CA TYR A 514 -30.25 13.69 -22.89
C TYR A 514 -29.67 14.76 -23.80
N ARG A 515 -28.47 15.24 -23.46
CA ARG A 515 -27.70 16.17 -24.29
C ARG A 515 -26.29 15.63 -24.48
N TRP A 516 -25.81 15.60 -25.72
CA TRP A 516 -24.47 15.13 -26.06
C TRP A 516 -23.57 16.31 -26.44
N ILE A 517 -22.37 16.38 -25.85
CA ILE A 517 -21.38 17.43 -26.15
C ILE A 517 -20.08 16.87 -26.75
N ASN A 518 -19.37 17.68 -27.55
CA ASN A 518 -18.04 17.37 -28.11
C ASN A 518 -16.89 17.74 -27.15
N ASP A 519 -15.65 17.62 -27.63
CA ASP A 519 -14.42 17.96 -26.90
C ASP A 519 -14.23 19.44 -26.59
N GLU A 520 -14.93 20.32 -27.31
CA GLU A 520 -15.00 21.75 -27.03
C GLU A 520 -16.16 22.12 -26.06
N GLY A 521 -16.99 21.16 -25.66
CA GLY A 521 -18.14 21.40 -24.78
C GLY A 521 -19.36 22.03 -25.48
N GLU A 522 -19.39 21.96 -26.80
CA GLU A 522 -20.49 22.37 -27.68
C GLU A 522 -21.51 21.25 -27.83
N VAL A 523 -22.78 21.62 -28.02
CA VAL A 523 -23.89 20.65 -28.11
C VAL A 523 -23.94 20.06 -29.52
N MET A 524 -23.69 18.76 -29.62
CA MET A 524 -23.78 18.01 -30.88
C MET A 524 -25.20 17.51 -31.15
N GLY A 525 -25.99 17.30 -30.10
CA GLY A 525 -27.36 16.85 -30.20
C GLY A 525 -28.04 16.77 -28.84
N GLN A 526 -29.37 16.68 -28.87
CA GLN A 526 -30.18 16.47 -27.68
C GLN A 526 -31.41 15.61 -28.00
N ARG A 527 -32.04 15.08 -26.95
CA ARG A 527 -33.34 14.43 -26.97
C ARG A 527 -34.18 14.97 -25.82
N THR A 528 -35.37 15.44 -26.13
CA THR A 528 -36.42 15.60 -25.12
C THR A 528 -37.05 14.25 -24.77
N PHE A 529 -37.82 14.17 -23.68
CA PHE A 529 -38.60 12.96 -23.38
C PHE A 529 -39.56 12.59 -24.52
N GLY A 530 -40.23 13.58 -25.10
CA GLY A 530 -41.15 13.40 -26.24
C GLY A 530 -40.42 12.93 -27.51
N GLU A 531 -39.26 13.51 -27.82
CA GLU A 531 -38.44 13.09 -28.97
C GLU A 531 -37.95 11.65 -28.81
N LEU A 532 -37.40 11.28 -27.65
CA LEU A 532 -36.96 9.90 -27.39
C LEU A 532 -38.16 8.94 -27.41
N HIS A 533 -39.30 9.35 -26.87
CA HIS A 533 -40.53 8.57 -26.94
C HIS A 533 -40.96 8.32 -28.40
N ALA A 534 -40.96 9.35 -29.25
CA ALA A 534 -41.31 9.21 -30.66
C ALA A 534 -40.30 8.35 -31.44
N ASN A 535 -39.00 8.55 -31.20
CA ASN A 535 -37.93 7.77 -31.83
C ASN A 535 -38.02 6.29 -31.47
N ALA A 536 -38.26 5.98 -30.19
CA ALA A 536 -38.45 4.60 -29.73
C ALA A 536 -39.67 3.93 -30.38
N ALA A 537 -40.78 4.66 -30.59
CA ALA A 537 -41.95 4.15 -31.31
C ALA A 537 -41.62 3.84 -32.77
N CYS A 538 -40.94 4.76 -33.46
CA CYS A 538 -40.54 4.59 -34.85
C CYS A 538 -39.62 3.38 -35.03
N ILE A 539 -38.60 3.25 -34.18
CA ILE A 539 -37.66 2.11 -34.25
C ILE A 539 -38.40 0.81 -33.97
N ALA A 540 -39.31 0.78 -32.98
CA ALA A 540 -40.09 -0.40 -32.67
C ALA A 540 -40.97 -0.85 -33.84
N GLU A 541 -41.64 0.10 -34.52
CA GLU A 541 -42.42 -0.18 -35.72
C GLU A 541 -41.55 -0.77 -36.84
N LYS A 542 -40.38 -0.19 -37.10
CA LYS A 542 -39.46 -0.70 -38.13
C LYS A 542 -38.91 -2.09 -37.79
N LEU A 543 -38.65 -2.38 -36.52
CA LEU A 543 -38.22 -3.71 -36.08
C LEU A 543 -39.33 -4.74 -36.33
N LEU A 544 -40.55 -4.46 -35.89
CA LEU A 544 -41.68 -5.40 -35.99
C LEU A 544 -42.23 -5.55 -37.42
N SER A 545 -42.10 -4.52 -38.26
CA SER A 545 -42.51 -4.56 -39.68
C SER A 545 -41.41 -5.07 -40.61
N SER A 546 -40.19 -5.28 -40.11
CA SER A 546 -39.07 -5.77 -40.91
C SER A 546 -39.34 -7.19 -41.43
N ARG A 547 -39.25 -7.35 -42.76
CA ARG A 547 -39.40 -8.66 -43.42
C ARG A 547 -38.06 -9.34 -43.74
N LYS A 548 -36.95 -8.59 -43.67
CA LYS A 548 -35.59 -9.06 -44.02
C LYS A 548 -34.54 -8.35 -43.14
N PRO A 549 -34.18 -8.92 -41.97
CA PRO A 549 -34.69 -10.15 -41.36
C PRO A 549 -36.09 -9.95 -40.76
N VAL A 550 -36.81 -11.03 -40.53
CA VAL A 550 -37.98 -11.01 -39.63
C VAL A 550 -37.46 -10.96 -38.19
N ILE A 551 -37.96 -10.03 -37.40
CA ILE A 551 -37.61 -9.87 -35.98
C ILE A 551 -38.89 -10.00 -35.16
N ASN A 552 -38.88 -10.92 -34.21
CA ASN A 552 -40.02 -11.17 -33.33
C ASN A 552 -39.74 -10.68 -31.91
N PRO A 553 -40.78 -10.34 -31.13
CA PRO A 553 -40.66 -10.20 -29.68
C PRO A 553 -39.92 -11.39 -29.05
N GLY A 554 -38.94 -11.10 -28.19
CA GLY A 554 -38.05 -12.08 -27.56
C GLY A 554 -36.75 -12.35 -28.33
N ASP A 555 -36.62 -11.85 -29.56
CA ASP A 555 -35.36 -11.95 -30.31
C ASP A 555 -34.26 -11.08 -29.69
N ARG A 556 -33.00 -11.54 -29.79
CA ARG A 556 -31.83 -10.79 -29.30
C ARG A 556 -31.21 -10.03 -30.46
N VAL A 557 -30.95 -8.75 -30.27
CA VAL A 557 -30.26 -7.92 -31.26
C VAL A 557 -29.05 -7.26 -30.63
N LEU A 558 -27.92 -7.29 -31.33
CA LEU A 558 -26.70 -6.62 -30.87
C LEU A 558 -26.81 -5.13 -31.12
N LEU A 559 -26.52 -4.33 -30.10
CA LEU A 559 -26.40 -2.88 -30.23
C LEU A 559 -24.91 -2.54 -30.34
N VAL A 560 -24.48 -2.21 -31.55
CA VAL A 560 -23.10 -1.83 -31.87
C VAL A 560 -23.12 -0.39 -32.34
N HIS A 561 -23.05 0.53 -31.38
CA HIS A 561 -23.09 1.97 -31.61
C HIS A 561 -21.90 2.64 -30.96
N VAL A 562 -21.29 3.61 -31.63
CA VAL A 562 -20.41 4.58 -30.97
C VAL A 562 -21.22 5.30 -29.89
N PRO A 563 -20.67 5.54 -28.69
CA PRO A 563 -21.39 6.26 -27.63
C PRO A 563 -22.00 7.56 -28.15
N GLY A 564 -23.29 7.76 -27.87
CA GLY A 564 -24.08 8.84 -28.43
C GLY A 564 -25.58 8.65 -28.24
N LEU A 565 -26.38 9.55 -28.81
CA LEU A 565 -27.85 9.52 -28.67
C LEU A 565 -28.51 8.40 -29.49
N ASP A 566 -27.91 8.01 -30.62
CA ASP A 566 -28.47 6.96 -31.48
C ASP A 566 -28.50 5.58 -30.81
N PHE A 567 -27.55 5.30 -29.91
CA PHE A 567 -27.54 4.11 -29.06
C PHE A 567 -28.77 4.09 -28.14
N ILE A 568 -29.08 5.23 -27.53
CA ILE A 568 -30.20 5.40 -26.60
C ILE A 568 -31.53 5.19 -27.35
N ASP A 569 -31.69 5.85 -28.51
CA ASP A 569 -32.87 5.70 -29.36
C ASP A 569 -33.09 4.21 -29.72
N ALA A 570 -32.02 3.51 -30.13
CA ALA A 570 -32.08 2.08 -30.45
C ALA A 570 -32.44 1.19 -29.25
N PHE A 571 -31.86 1.45 -28.07
CA PHE A 571 -32.13 0.68 -26.86
C PHE A 571 -33.61 0.74 -26.46
N PHE A 572 -34.20 1.93 -26.41
CA PHE A 572 -35.61 2.09 -26.07
C PHE A 572 -36.55 1.58 -27.18
N GLY A 573 -36.15 1.68 -28.44
CA GLY A 573 -36.87 1.05 -29.56
C GLY A 573 -36.96 -0.47 -29.42
N CYS A 574 -35.87 -1.13 -29.01
CA CYS A 574 -35.88 -2.57 -28.71
C CYS A 574 -36.83 -2.90 -27.57
N LEU A 575 -36.76 -2.18 -26.44
CA LEU A 575 -37.65 -2.41 -25.30
C LEU A 575 -39.12 -2.30 -25.70
N ARG A 576 -39.47 -1.28 -26.50
CA ARG A 576 -40.84 -1.08 -26.97
C ARG A 576 -41.32 -2.15 -27.95
N ALA A 577 -40.43 -2.66 -28.79
CA ALA A 577 -40.70 -3.81 -29.66
C ALA A 577 -40.68 -5.15 -28.91
N ARG A 578 -40.35 -5.16 -27.61
CA ARG A 578 -40.09 -6.38 -26.82
C ARG A 578 -38.98 -7.27 -27.42
N VAL A 579 -38.04 -6.64 -28.10
CA VAL A 579 -36.82 -7.27 -28.61
C VAL A 579 -35.74 -7.03 -27.57
N LEU A 580 -34.94 -8.05 -27.24
CA LEU A 580 -33.92 -7.98 -26.21
C LEU A 580 -32.65 -7.28 -26.75
N PRO A 581 -32.34 -6.05 -26.32
CA PRO A 581 -31.10 -5.40 -26.71
C PRO A 581 -29.92 -6.06 -25.99
N VAL A 582 -28.82 -6.21 -26.72
CA VAL A 582 -27.54 -6.71 -26.19
C VAL A 582 -26.46 -5.65 -26.49
N PRO A 583 -26.24 -4.69 -25.58
CA PRO A 583 -25.21 -3.66 -25.75
C PRO A 583 -23.82 -4.28 -25.86
N ALA A 584 -23.06 -3.86 -26.87
CA ALA A 584 -21.68 -4.30 -27.07
C ALA A 584 -20.77 -3.11 -27.38
N LEU A 585 -19.54 -3.15 -26.83
CA LEU A 585 -18.51 -2.16 -27.13
C LEU A 585 -18.19 -2.18 -28.65
N PRO A 586 -18.40 -1.09 -29.40
CA PRO A 586 -18.03 -1.04 -30.81
C PRO A 586 -16.51 -1.14 -30.98
N PRO A 587 -16.00 -2.11 -31.75
CA PRO A 587 -14.59 -2.14 -32.13
C PRO A 587 -14.17 -0.89 -32.92
N ASP A 588 -12.96 -0.39 -32.74
CA ASP A 588 -12.42 0.69 -33.59
C ASP A 588 -12.29 0.20 -35.04
N PRO A 589 -13.01 0.79 -36.02
CA PRO A 589 -12.93 0.37 -37.42
C PRO A 589 -11.54 0.53 -38.05
N LEU A 590 -10.66 1.35 -37.48
CA LEU A 590 -9.31 1.64 -37.98
C LEU A 590 -8.23 0.74 -37.36
N GLN A 591 -8.50 0.07 -36.24
CA GLN A 591 -7.54 -0.87 -35.63
C GLN A 591 -7.66 -2.27 -36.24
N ARG A 592 -6.51 -2.95 -36.41
CA ARG A 592 -6.44 -4.37 -36.82
C ARG A 592 -6.81 -5.28 -35.64
N GLY A 593 -8.08 -5.29 -35.25
CA GLY A 593 -8.55 -5.96 -34.03
C GLY A 593 -9.18 -7.33 -34.26
N GLY A 594 -8.38 -8.39 -34.41
CA GLY A 594 -8.91 -9.77 -34.45
C GLY A 594 -9.64 -10.16 -33.16
N GLN A 595 -9.10 -9.79 -32.00
CA GLN A 595 -9.69 -10.13 -30.69
C GLN A 595 -11.01 -9.42 -30.39
N ALA A 596 -11.14 -8.13 -30.76
CA ALA A 596 -12.38 -7.39 -30.55
C ALA A 596 -13.53 -7.96 -31.40
N LEU A 597 -13.23 -8.34 -32.65
CA LEU A 597 -14.20 -8.99 -33.53
C LEU A 597 -14.57 -10.40 -33.06
N LEU A 598 -13.61 -11.18 -32.57
CA LEU A 598 -13.88 -12.48 -31.93
C LEU A 598 -14.81 -12.34 -30.73
N LYS A 599 -14.65 -11.29 -29.90
CA LYS A 599 -15.57 -11.02 -28.79
C LYS A 599 -16.99 -10.75 -29.27
N ILE A 600 -17.15 -9.89 -30.28
CA ILE A 600 -18.47 -9.61 -30.87
C ILE A 600 -19.09 -10.87 -31.47
N GLU A 601 -18.31 -11.68 -32.18
CA GLU A 601 -18.76 -12.95 -32.77
C GLU A 601 -19.18 -13.95 -31.68
N ASN A 602 -18.41 -14.07 -30.59
CA ASN A 602 -18.73 -14.95 -29.47
C ASN A 602 -20.00 -14.50 -28.74
N ILE A 603 -20.17 -13.19 -28.50
CA ILE A 603 -21.40 -12.64 -27.91
C ILE A 603 -22.59 -12.94 -28.83
N ALA A 604 -22.46 -12.69 -30.14
CA ALA A 604 -23.51 -12.95 -31.13
C ALA A 604 -23.97 -14.41 -31.11
N LYS A 605 -23.02 -15.36 -31.09
CA LYS A 605 -23.28 -16.80 -31.04
C LYS A 605 -23.91 -17.21 -29.70
N SER A 606 -23.38 -16.72 -28.59
CA SER A 606 -23.83 -17.06 -27.24
C SER A 606 -25.28 -16.65 -26.98
N CYS A 607 -25.64 -15.42 -27.36
CA CYS A 607 -27.02 -14.93 -27.21
C CYS A 607 -27.92 -15.26 -28.42
N LYS A 608 -27.39 -15.94 -29.44
CA LYS A 608 -28.09 -16.25 -30.70
C LYS A 608 -28.70 -14.99 -31.33
N ALA A 609 -27.92 -13.93 -31.50
CA ALA A 609 -28.42 -12.66 -32.04
C ALA A 609 -28.93 -12.83 -33.48
N VAL A 610 -30.03 -12.14 -33.82
CA VAL A 610 -30.66 -12.23 -35.15
C VAL A 610 -30.30 -11.07 -36.07
N ALA A 611 -29.84 -9.94 -35.50
CA ALA A 611 -29.44 -8.75 -36.24
C ALA A 611 -28.44 -7.89 -35.43
N ILE A 612 -27.78 -6.97 -36.13
CA ILE A 612 -26.96 -5.91 -35.54
C ILE A 612 -27.67 -4.58 -35.79
N LEU A 613 -27.98 -3.84 -34.74
CA LEU A 613 -28.43 -2.45 -34.82
C LEU A 613 -27.21 -1.53 -34.72
N SER A 614 -27.10 -0.57 -35.63
CA SER A 614 -26.01 0.40 -35.67
C SER A 614 -26.44 1.67 -36.43
N THR A 615 -25.48 2.54 -36.77
CA THR A 615 -25.71 3.71 -37.63
C THR A 615 -25.17 3.48 -39.04
N VAL A 616 -25.67 4.22 -40.03
CA VAL A 616 -25.15 4.16 -41.41
C VAL A 616 -23.65 4.51 -41.43
N GLY A 617 -23.27 5.58 -40.72
CA GLY A 617 -21.89 6.07 -40.68
C GLY A 617 -20.91 5.04 -40.13
N TYR A 618 -21.27 4.34 -39.05
CA TYR A 618 -20.39 3.34 -38.45
C TYR A 618 -20.20 2.11 -39.36
N GLN A 619 -21.27 1.61 -40.00
CA GLN A 619 -21.13 0.49 -40.93
C GLN A 619 -20.28 0.85 -42.16
N LEU A 620 -20.41 2.07 -42.68
CA LEU A 620 -19.54 2.57 -43.76
C LEU A 620 -18.07 2.58 -43.34
N ALA A 621 -17.76 3.05 -42.13
CA ALA A 621 -16.40 3.01 -41.57
C ALA A 621 -15.88 1.57 -41.43
N VAL A 622 -16.71 0.63 -40.96
CA VAL A 622 -16.37 -0.80 -40.88
C VAL A 622 -16.05 -1.38 -42.26
N ARG A 623 -16.84 -1.05 -43.29
CA ARG A 623 -16.61 -1.50 -44.68
C ARG A 623 -15.31 -0.92 -45.24
N ALA A 624 -15.07 0.38 -45.05
CA ALA A 624 -13.84 1.05 -45.49
C ALA A 624 -12.58 0.50 -44.80
N GLY A 625 -12.63 0.28 -43.48
CA GLY A 625 -11.54 -0.33 -42.72
C GLY A 625 -11.25 -1.77 -43.17
N SER A 626 -12.29 -2.53 -43.51
CA SER A 626 -12.16 -3.90 -44.04
C SER A 626 -11.45 -3.93 -45.40
N VAL A 627 -11.75 -2.99 -46.31
CA VAL A 627 -11.08 -2.85 -47.62
C VAL A 627 -9.61 -2.45 -47.46
N LYS A 628 -9.32 -1.47 -46.59
CA LYS A 628 -7.94 -1.05 -46.30
C LYS A 628 -7.08 -2.19 -45.75
N ASN A 629 -7.65 -3.04 -44.90
CA ASN A 629 -6.97 -4.21 -44.35
C ASN A 629 -6.71 -5.32 -45.37
N LEU A 630 -7.55 -5.45 -46.41
CA LEU A 630 -7.34 -6.39 -47.52
C LEU A 630 -6.23 -5.96 -48.49
N ILE A 631 -6.00 -4.65 -48.66
CA ILE A 631 -5.01 -4.09 -49.60
C ILE A 631 -3.60 -4.05 -48.99
N SER A 632 -3.48 -4.08 -47.67
CA SER A 632 -2.19 -4.13 -46.98
C SER A 632 -1.65 -5.57 -46.88
N LEU A 633 -0.43 -5.82 -47.40
CA LEU A 633 0.27 -7.12 -47.49
C LEU A 633 0.07 -8.06 -46.27
N PRO A 634 -0.22 -9.36 -46.47
CA PRO A 634 -0.47 -10.30 -45.39
C PRO A 634 0.85 -10.73 -44.75
N ASN A 635 1.14 -10.27 -43.54
CA ASN A 635 2.20 -10.84 -42.73
C ASN A 635 1.76 -12.22 -42.21
N LYS A 636 2.52 -13.25 -42.58
CA LYS A 636 2.41 -14.62 -42.09
C LYS A 636 2.55 -14.65 -40.57
N ASN A 637 1.42 -14.76 -39.85
CA ASN A 637 1.30 -15.42 -38.56
C ASN A 637 -0.19 -15.67 -38.30
N GLY A 638 -0.69 -16.77 -38.84
CA GLY A 638 -2.07 -17.21 -38.68
C GLY A 638 -2.30 -17.78 -37.28
N LYS A 639 -3.02 -17.03 -36.44
CA LYS A 639 -3.87 -17.53 -35.35
C LYS A 639 -4.98 -16.48 -35.09
N GLY A 640 -6.18 -16.76 -35.62
CA GLY A 640 -7.44 -16.09 -35.27
C GLY A 640 -7.75 -14.74 -35.93
N SER A 641 -8.05 -14.71 -37.24
CA SER A 641 -8.65 -13.51 -37.84
C SER A 641 -10.13 -13.41 -37.46
N GLY A 642 -10.46 -12.68 -36.40
CA GLY A 642 -11.85 -12.40 -36.05
C GLY A 642 -12.60 -11.75 -37.21
N ARG A 643 -13.82 -12.21 -37.48
CA ARG A 643 -14.69 -11.65 -38.52
C ARG A 643 -15.96 -11.12 -37.87
N TRP A 644 -16.59 -10.13 -38.50
CA TRP A 644 -17.94 -9.74 -38.10
C TRP A 644 -18.88 -10.94 -38.23
N PRO A 645 -19.79 -11.16 -37.27
CA PRO A 645 -20.79 -12.21 -37.39
C PRO A 645 -21.67 -11.96 -38.62
N ASN A 646 -22.04 -13.05 -39.31
CA ASN A 646 -22.87 -12.99 -40.51
C ASN A 646 -24.34 -12.69 -40.14
N LEU A 647 -24.59 -11.45 -39.74
CA LEU A 647 -25.88 -10.94 -39.33
C LEU A 647 -26.27 -9.71 -40.17
N PRO A 648 -27.58 -9.51 -40.44
CA PRO A 648 -28.06 -8.32 -41.10
C PRO A 648 -27.83 -7.08 -40.22
N TRP A 649 -27.38 -6.00 -40.86
CA TRP A 649 -27.18 -4.71 -40.23
C TRP A 649 -28.40 -3.83 -40.48
N LEU A 650 -28.94 -3.24 -39.42
CA LEU A 650 -30.09 -2.36 -39.45
C LEU A 650 -29.69 -0.98 -38.89
N HIS A 651 -30.11 0.07 -39.58
CA HIS A 651 -29.61 1.43 -39.35
C HIS A 651 -30.67 2.29 -38.69
N THR A 652 -30.61 2.41 -37.37
CA THR A 652 -31.65 3.07 -36.57
C THR A 652 -31.69 4.58 -36.80
N ASP A 653 -30.53 5.20 -37.06
CA ASP A 653 -30.43 6.63 -37.39
C ASP A 653 -31.15 6.99 -38.69
N SER A 654 -31.10 6.10 -39.70
CA SER A 654 -31.81 6.30 -40.97
C SER A 654 -33.32 6.25 -40.80
N TRP A 655 -33.82 5.36 -39.93
CA TRP A 655 -35.24 5.22 -39.65
C TRP A 655 -35.81 6.45 -38.96
N VAL A 656 -35.11 6.96 -37.95
CA VAL A 656 -35.52 8.16 -37.21
C VAL A 656 -35.45 9.43 -38.06
N LYS A 657 -34.45 9.56 -38.95
CA LYS A 657 -34.36 10.70 -39.86
C LYS A 657 -35.52 10.72 -40.87
N ASN A 658 -35.88 9.56 -41.41
CA ASN A 658 -36.90 9.43 -42.45
C ASN A 658 -38.35 9.45 -41.90
N SER A 659 -38.54 9.33 -40.58
CA SER A 659 -39.88 9.32 -39.96
C SER A 659 -40.42 10.70 -39.62
N LYS A 660 -39.58 11.75 -39.66
CA LYS A 660 -39.99 13.14 -39.39
C LYS A 660 -41.09 13.65 -40.33
N ASP A 661 -41.30 12.98 -41.47
CA ASP A 661 -42.28 13.36 -42.51
C ASP A 661 -43.49 12.38 -42.60
N ALA A 662 -43.61 11.39 -41.70
CA ALA A 662 -44.68 10.37 -41.76
C ALA A 662 -45.66 10.45 -40.58
N PRO A 663 -46.97 10.27 -40.79
CA PRO A 663 -47.95 10.25 -39.69
C PRO A 663 -47.72 9.03 -38.78
N SER A 664 -47.71 9.27 -37.46
CA SER A 664 -47.46 8.23 -36.46
C SER A 664 -48.58 7.19 -36.44
N VAL A 665 -48.27 5.97 -36.86
CA VAL A 665 -49.15 4.82 -36.62
C VAL A 665 -48.93 4.39 -35.17
N SER A 666 -49.94 4.58 -34.32
CA SER A 666 -49.90 4.11 -32.94
C SER A 666 -49.96 2.58 -32.92
N ILE A 667 -48.81 1.93 -32.76
CA ILE A 667 -48.80 0.51 -32.40
C ILE A 667 -49.42 0.43 -31.00
N ASP A 668 -50.55 -0.27 -30.89
CA ASP A 668 -51.22 -0.52 -29.62
C ASP A 668 -50.46 -1.58 -28.81
N CYS A 669 -49.22 -1.26 -28.43
CA CYS A 669 -48.42 -2.03 -27.49
C CYS A 669 -48.79 -1.62 -26.05
N ASN A 670 -50.07 -1.79 -25.70
CA ASN A 670 -50.60 -1.57 -24.34
C ASN A 670 -50.27 -2.72 -23.38
N SER A 671 -49.72 -3.83 -23.88
CA SER A 671 -49.26 -4.90 -23.00
C SER A 671 -47.97 -4.46 -22.28
N VAL A 672 -48.08 -4.26 -20.97
CA VAL A 672 -46.94 -4.06 -20.07
C VAL A 672 -46.14 -5.38 -20.01
N PRO A 673 -44.79 -5.36 -20.06
CA PRO A 673 -43.98 -6.56 -19.88
C PRO A 673 -44.20 -7.16 -18.47
N ARG A 674 -44.15 -8.48 -18.35
CA ARG A 674 -44.22 -9.13 -17.03
C ARG A 674 -42.99 -8.79 -16.20
N ALA A 675 -43.13 -8.79 -14.88
CA ALA A 675 -42.06 -8.40 -13.96
C ALA A 675 -40.79 -9.25 -14.12
N ASP A 676 -40.94 -10.54 -14.40
CA ASP A 676 -39.89 -11.54 -14.58
C ASP A 676 -39.37 -11.65 -16.03
N GLU A 677 -40.00 -10.95 -16.99
CA GLU A 677 -39.51 -10.88 -18.37
C GLU A 677 -38.16 -10.16 -18.44
N LEU A 678 -37.33 -10.61 -19.37
CA LEU A 678 -36.01 -10.05 -19.61
C LEU A 678 -36.12 -8.64 -20.19
N CYS A 679 -35.38 -7.70 -19.61
CA CYS A 679 -35.23 -6.36 -20.14
C CYS A 679 -34.10 -6.29 -21.16
N PHE A 680 -32.90 -6.77 -20.80
CA PHE A 680 -31.75 -6.81 -21.69
C PHE A 680 -30.68 -7.80 -21.20
N LEU A 681 -29.67 -8.09 -22.04
CA LEU A 681 -28.51 -8.89 -21.67
C LEU A 681 -27.27 -8.02 -21.63
N GLN A 682 -26.55 -8.04 -20.50
CA GLN A 682 -25.31 -7.30 -20.31
C GLN A 682 -24.12 -8.27 -20.30
N PHE A 683 -23.20 -8.16 -21.25
CA PHE A 683 -22.01 -9.01 -21.25
C PHE A 683 -20.87 -8.39 -20.43
N THR A 684 -20.22 -9.21 -19.61
CA THR A 684 -19.07 -8.80 -18.78
C THR A 684 -17.79 -9.48 -19.24
N SER A 685 -16.69 -8.73 -19.33
CA SER A 685 -15.35 -9.26 -19.56
C SER A 685 -14.75 -9.76 -18.25
N GLY A 686 -15.12 -10.96 -17.80
CA GLY A 686 -14.53 -11.57 -16.60
C GLY A 686 -13.01 -11.71 -16.71
N SER A 687 -12.31 -11.75 -15.58
CA SER A 687 -10.84 -11.83 -15.48
C SER A 687 -10.22 -13.15 -15.95
N THR A 688 -11.03 -14.17 -16.32
CA THR A 688 -10.56 -15.54 -16.56
C THR A 688 -11.23 -16.32 -17.72
N GLY A 689 -11.95 -15.71 -18.68
CA GLY A 689 -12.52 -16.50 -19.81
C GLY A 689 -13.43 -15.78 -20.82
N ASP A 690 -14.17 -16.57 -21.60
CA ASP A 690 -15.20 -16.11 -22.56
C ASP A 690 -16.26 -15.21 -21.88
N ALA A 691 -16.74 -14.19 -22.61
CA ALA A 691 -17.71 -13.23 -22.08
C ALA A 691 -19.02 -13.89 -21.66
N LYS A 692 -19.45 -13.68 -20.42
CA LYS A 692 -20.71 -14.21 -19.87
C LYS A 692 -21.81 -13.15 -19.95
N GLY A 693 -23.00 -13.57 -20.37
CA GLY A 693 -24.18 -12.71 -20.40
C GLY A 693 -24.88 -12.69 -19.05
N VAL A 694 -24.97 -11.53 -18.43
CA VAL A 694 -25.79 -11.26 -17.25
C VAL A 694 -27.22 -10.99 -17.71
N VAL A 695 -28.15 -11.73 -17.12
CA VAL A 695 -29.58 -11.69 -17.45
C VAL A 695 -30.26 -10.65 -16.58
N ILE A 696 -30.75 -9.56 -17.18
CA ILE A 696 -31.38 -8.45 -16.45
C ILE A 696 -32.89 -8.45 -16.71
N THR A 697 -33.70 -8.64 -15.67
CA THR A 697 -35.18 -8.59 -15.74
C THR A 697 -35.69 -7.15 -15.60
N HIS A 698 -36.92 -6.89 -16.07
CA HIS A 698 -37.57 -5.58 -15.90
C HIS A 698 -37.71 -5.19 -14.42
N SER A 699 -38.19 -6.10 -13.57
CA SER A 699 -38.36 -5.85 -12.13
C SER A 699 -37.04 -5.62 -11.41
N GLY A 700 -36.01 -6.44 -11.69
CA GLY A 700 -34.70 -6.29 -11.06
C GLY A 700 -34.06 -4.95 -11.40
N LEU A 701 -34.17 -4.54 -12.67
CA LEU A 701 -33.65 -3.25 -13.13
C LEU A 701 -34.38 -2.08 -12.48
N ILE A 702 -35.72 -2.07 -12.51
CA ILE A 702 -36.52 -1.00 -11.93
C ILE A 702 -36.35 -0.92 -10.42
N HIS A 703 -36.26 -2.07 -9.73
CA HIS A 703 -35.96 -2.10 -8.31
C HIS A 703 -34.62 -1.43 -8.01
N ASN A 704 -33.56 -1.80 -8.74
CA ASN A 704 -32.23 -1.20 -8.56
C ASN A 704 -32.24 0.31 -8.83
N VAL A 705 -32.84 0.74 -9.95
CA VAL A 705 -32.87 2.18 -10.31
C VAL A 705 -33.70 3.00 -9.32
N LYS A 706 -34.81 2.47 -8.78
CA LYS A 706 -35.57 3.14 -7.71
C LYS A 706 -34.78 3.24 -6.42
N LEU A 707 -34.03 2.19 -6.06
CA LEU A 707 -33.17 2.20 -4.88
C LEU A 707 -32.06 3.26 -5.02
N MET A 708 -31.41 3.31 -6.18
CA MET A 708 -30.44 4.36 -6.52
C MET A 708 -31.08 5.76 -6.48
N GLN A 709 -32.25 5.95 -7.10
CA GLN A 709 -32.95 7.24 -7.10
C GLN A 709 -33.23 7.76 -5.69
N ARG A 710 -33.74 6.90 -4.79
CA ARG A 710 -34.01 7.26 -3.39
C ARG A 710 -32.73 7.64 -2.66
N ARG A 711 -31.67 6.86 -2.90
CA ARG A 711 -30.41 7.01 -2.18
C ARG A 711 -29.53 8.15 -2.70
N TYR A 712 -29.69 8.55 -3.96
CA TYR A 712 -29.03 9.71 -4.56
C TYR A 712 -29.85 10.99 -4.42
N HIS A 713 -31.06 10.92 -3.83
CA HIS A 713 -32.01 12.04 -3.74
C HIS A 713 -32.28 12.67 -5.11
N SER A 714 -32.38 11.84 -6.15
CA SER A 714 -32.60 12.30 -7.52
C SER A 714 -34.07 12.60 -7.77
N THR A 715 -34.35 13.80 -8.26
CA THR A 715 -35.72 14.25 -8.61
C THR A 715 -35.78 14.63 -10.10
N SER A 716 -36.93 15.11 -10.55
CA SER A 716 -37.02 15.70 -11.89
C SER A 716 -36.06 16.88 -12.06
N ASN A 717 -35.64 17.59 -11.01
CA ASN A 717 -34.66 18.68 -11.14
C ASN A 717 -33.19 18.20 -11.20
N THR A 718 -32.94 16.89 -11.20
CA THR A 718 -31.58 16.34 -11.34
C THR A 718 -30.95 16.70 -12.69
N VAL A 719 -29.73 17.21 -12.64
CA VAL A 719 -28.84 17.43 -13.80
C VAL A 719 -27.61 16.53 -13.63
N LEU A 720 -27.64 15.37 -14.25
CA LEU A 720 -26.53 14.42 -14.26
C LEU A 720 -25.47 14.82 -15.28
N ILE A 721 -24.20 14.84 -14.90
CA ILE A 721 -23.08 14.95 -15.84
C ILE A 721 -22.39 13.58 -15.90
N SER A 722 -22.20 13.02 -17.08
CA SER A 722 -21.53 11.72 -17.20
C SER A 722 -20.75 11.59 -18.50
N TRP A 723 -19.51 11.13 -18.38
CA TRP A 723 -18.68 10.70 -19.50
C TRP A 723 -18.51 9.19 -19.55
N LEU A 724 -19.14 8.47 -18.62
CA LEU A 724 -18.97 7.04 -18.46
C LEU A 724 -19.54 6.28 -19.66
N PRO A 725 -18.96 5.14 -20.03
CA PRO A 725 -19.37 4.47 -21.25
C PRO A 725 -20.79 3.88 -21.13
N GLN A 726 -21.61 4.12 -22.15
CA GLN A 726 -23.04 3.73 -22.18
C GLN A 726 -23.29 2.22 -22.35
N TYR A 727 -22.23 1.42 -22.48
CA TYR A 727 -22.29 -0.04 -22.57
C TYR A 727 -21.79 -0.74 -21.28
N HIS A 728 -21.35 0.03 -20.28
CA HIS A 728 -21.04 -0.45 -18.93
C HIS A 728 -22.16 -0.09 -17.96
N ASP A 729 -22.31 -0.87 -16.90
CA ASP A 729 -23.34 -0.72 -15.87
C ASP A 729 -23.38 0.69 -15.24
N MET A 730 -22.25 1.27 -14.86
CA MET A 730 -22.22 2.61 -14.25
C MET A 730 -22.72 3.70 -15.21
N GLY A 731 -22.35 3.64 -16.49
CA GLY A 731 -22.78 4.62 -17.48
C GLY A 731 -24.23 4.40 -17.92
N LEU A 732 -24.60 3.14 -18.16
CA LEU A 732 -25.92 2.74 -18.64
C LEU A 732 -26.99 2.80 -17.54
N ILE A 733 -26.79 2.03 -16.47
CA ILE A 733 -27.76 1.90 -15.38
C ILE A 733 -27.63 3.09 -14.43
N GLY A 734 -26.42 3.33 -13.89
CA GLY A 734 -26.17 4.40 -12.93
C GLY A 734 -26.39 5.79 -13.51
N GLY A 735 -26.06 5.99 -14.79
CA GLY A 735 -26.21 7.25 -15.49
C GLY A 735 -27.54 7.39 -16.24
N LEU A 736 -27.64 6.75 -17.41
CA LEU A 736 -28.76 6.97 -18.35
C LEU A 736 -30.11 6.63 -17.74
N PHE A 737 -30.26 5.44 -17.15
CA PHE A 737 -31.55 4.98 -16.65
C PHE A 737 -32.00 5.73 -15.41
N THR A 738 -31.09 6.03 -14.47
CA THR A 738 -31.40 6.87 -13.31
C THR A 738 -31.94 8.23 -13.74
N ALA A 739 -31.31 8.91 -14.70
CA ALA A 739 -31.78 10.21 -15.18
C ALA A 739 -33.18 10.14 -15.82
N LEU A 740 -33.47 9.10 -16.61
CA LEU A 740 -34.80 8.89 -17.19
C LEU A 740 -35.85 8.63 -16.11
N VAL A 741 -35.58 7.69 -15.20
CA VAL A 741 -36.55 7.29 -14.16
C VAL A 741 -36.87 8.48 -13.26
N SER A 742 -35.87 9.26 -12.86
CA SER A 742 -36.06 10.48 -12.07
C SER A 742 -36.76 11.63 -12.79
N GLY A 743 -36.94 11.59 -14.12
CA GLY A 743 -37.48 12.74 -14.87
C GLY A 743 -36.46 13.90 -15.01
N GLY A 744 -35.18 13.60 -14.83
CA GLY A 744 -34.06 14.54 -14.86
C GLY A 744 -33.48 14.77 -16.25
N THR A 745 -32.34 15.46 -16.29
CA THR A 745 -31.56 15.73 -17.50
C THR A 745 -30.14 15.15 -17.33
N ALA A 746 -29.60 14.48 -18.34
CA ALA A 746 -28.20 14.08 -18.38
C ALA A 746 -27.42 14.77 -19.51
N ILE A 747 -26.30 15.38 -19.15
CA ILE A 747 -25.31 15.94 -20.06
C ILE A 747 -24.18 14.93 -20.21
N LEU A 748 -23.97 14.48 -21.44
CA LEU A 748 -23.17 13.31 -21.77
C LEU A 748 -22.05 13.65 -22.74
N PHE A 749 -20.90 13.03 -22.58
CA PHE A 749 -19.79 13.10 -23.54
C PHE A 749 -18.98 11.80 -23.56
N SER A 750 -18.11 11.65 -24.55
CA SER A 750 -17.34 10.41 -24.73
C SER A 750 -16.30 10.21 -23.64
N PRO A 751 -16.06 8.96 -23.18
CA PRO A 751 -14.91 8.64 -22.33
C PRO A 751 -13.57 9.07 -22.94
N MET A 752 -13.44 9.00 -24.27
CA MET A 752 -12.24 9.46 -24.96
C MET A 752 -12.08 10.98 -24.90
N THR A 753 -13.18 11.72 -24.92
CA THR A 753 -13.17 13.17 -24.72
C THR A 753 -12.71 13.52 -23.31
N PHE A 754 -13.19 12.80 -22.29
CA PHE A 754 -12.72 12.96 -20.91
C PHE A 754 -11.22 12.67 -20.79
N ILE A 755 -10.72 11.56 -21.33
CA ILE A 755 -9.29 11.23 -21.27
C ILE A 755 -8.41 12.30 -21.93
N LYS A 756 -8.85 12.85 -23.07
CA LYS A 756 -8.14 13.95 -23.76
C LYS A 756 -8.17 15.25 -22.97
N ASN A 757 -9.34 15.62 -22.44
CA ASN A 757 -9.57 16.85 -21.70
C ASN A 757 -10.36 16.60 -20.39
N PRO A 758 -9.69 16.19 -19.31
CA PRO A 758 -10.36 15.88 -18.04
C PRO A 758 -11.10 17.08 -17.42
N LEU A 759 -10.60 18.31 -17.66
CA LEU A 759 -11.20 19.54 -17.11
C LEU A 759 -12.58 19.84 -17.71
N LEU A 760 -12.89 19.30 -18.89
CA LEU A 760 -14.22 19.44 -19.48
C LEU A 760 -15.30 18.92 -18.53
N TRP A 761 -14.99 17.94 -17.69
CA TRP A 761 -15.93 17.44 -16.69
C TRP A 761 -16.35 18.52 -15.68
N LEU A 762 -15.37 19.23 -15.10
CA LEU A 762 -15.63 20.34 -14.17
C LEU A 762 -16.28 21.54 -14.87
N GLU A 763 -15.87 21.82 -16.10
CA GLU A 763 -16.45 22.87 -16.95
C GLU A 763 -17.91 22.61 -17.24
N THR A 764 -18.25 21.37 -17.55
CA THR A 764 -19.61 20.94 -17.85
C THR A 764 -20.49 21.01 -16.61
N ILE A 765 -19.99 20.55 -15.46
CA ILE A 765 -20.73 20.70 -14.20
C ILE A 765 -20.97 22.19 -13.91
N SER A 766 -19.95 23.03 -14.05
CA SER A 766 -20.09 24.46 -13.77
C SER A 766 -21.05 25.16 -14.73
N LYS A 767 -20.97 24.86 -16.04
CA LYS A 767 -21.79 25.46 -17.09
C LYS A 767 -23.26 25.08 -16.96
N TYR A 768 -23.54 23.79 -16.69
CA TYR A 768 -24.91 23.27 -16.63
C TYR A 768 -25.47 23.19 -15.21
N ARG A 769 -24.74 23.68 -14.21
CA ARG A 769 -25.08 23.55 -12.78
C ARG A 769 -25.39 22.08 -12.43
N GLY A 770 -24.49 21.19 -12.84
CA GLY A 770 -24.62 19.74 -12.62
C GLY A 770 -24.88 19.44 -11.14
N THR A 771 -25.85 18.56 -10.88
CA THR A 771 -26.24 18.17 -9.52
C THR A 771 -25.71 16.78 -9.16
N HIS A 772 -25.59 15.89 -10.15
CA HIS A 772 -25.15 14.50 -9.97
C HIS A 772 -24.02 14.17 -10.94
N SER A 773 -23.08 13.33 -10.53
CA SER A 773 -22.05 12.79 -11.43
C SER A 773 -21.43 11.51 -10.85
N ALA A 774 -20.71 10.75 -11.66
CA ALA A 774 -19.94 9.59 -11.22
C ALA A 774 -18.62 9.44 -11.97
N GLY A 775 -17.62 8.83 -11.35
CA GLY A 775 -16.34 8.51 -11.99
C GLY A 775 -15.53 7.47 -11.22
N PRO A 776 -14.70 6.65 -11.89
CA PRO A 776 -13.74 5.76 -11.22
C PRO A 776 -12.57 6.55 -10.63
N ASN A 777 -11.81 5.94 -9.72
CA ASN A 777 -10.68 6.60 -9.02
C ASN A 777 -9.73 7.34 -9.95
N PHE A 778 -9.29 6.70 -11.04
CA PHE A 778 -8.35 7.31 -11.99
C PHE A 778 -8.85 8.62 -12.61
N SER A 779 -10.17 8.82 -12.69
CA SER A 779 -10.75 10.02 -13.30
C SER A 779 -10.42 11.28 -12.49
N PHE A 780 -10.47 11.18 -11.17
CA PHE A 780 -10.12 12.27 -10.26
C PHE A 780 -8.63 12.60 -10.35
N GLU A 781 -7.78 11.57 -10.43
CA GLU A 781 -6.34 11.72 -10.61
C GLU A 781 -6.00 12.48 -11.91
N LEU A 782 -6.65 12.13 -13.03
CA LEU A 782 -6.47 12.83 -14.30
C LEU A 782 -6.90 14.30 -14.25
N VAL A 783 -7.99 14.61 -13.54
CA VAL A 783 -8.44 16.00 -13.33
C VAL A 783 -7.42 16.78 -12.50
N VAL A 784 -6.94 16.21 -11.39
CA VAL A 784 -5.94 16.86 -10.52
C VAL A 784 -4.64 17.12 -11.28
N ARG A 785 -4.09 16.12 -11.96
CA ARG A 785 -2.87 16.27 -12.78
C ARG A 785 -3.01 17.39 -13.82
N ARG A 786 -4.18 17.50 -14.46
CA ARG A 786 -4.43 18.54 -15.46
C ARG A 786 -4.55 19.94 -14.85
N LEU A 787 -5.16 20.06 -13.66
CA LEU A 787 -5.20 21.33 -12.92
C LEU A 787 -3.81 21.81 -12.50
N GLU A 788 -2.92 20.89 -12.11
CA GLU A 788 -1.54 21.23 -11.72
C GLU A 788 -0.69 21.72 -12.90
N VAL A 789 -0.79 21.08 -14.06
CA VAL A 789 -0.11 21.52 -15.28
C VAL A 789 -0.58 22.92 -15.70
N GLU A 790 -1.86 23.23 -15.50
CA GLU A 790 -2.46 24.52 -15.87
C GLU A 790 -2.55 25.52 -14.71
N LYS A 791 -1.78 25.35 -13.63
CA LYS A 791 -1.83 26.15 -12.39
C LYS A 791 -1.71 27.67 -12.58
N ASN A 792 -1.06 28.11 -13.66
CA ASN A 792 -0.90 29.53 -13.99
C ASN A 792 -2.10 30.12 -14.77
N LYS A 793 -3.07 29.31 -15.19
CA LYS A 793 -4.32 29.75 -15.82
C LYS A 793 -5.40 29.84 -14.76
N ILE A 794 -5.88 31.05 -14.49
CA ILE A 794 -6.99 31.27 -13.57
C ILE A 794 -8.29 30.80 -14.25
N ARG A 795 -8.72 29.55 -13.98
CA ARG A 795 -10.06 29.06 -14.33
C ARG A 795 -10.94 29.04 -13.08
N LYS A 796 -12.11 29.68 -13.15
CA LYS A 796 -13.10 29.67 -12.06
C LYS A 796 -14.17 28.63 -12.38
N TYR A 797 -14.21 27.56 -11.59
CA TYR A 797 -15.27 26.57 -11.65
C TYR A 797 -16.25 26.78 -10.50
N ASP A 798 -17.54 26.91 -10.81
CA ASP A 798 -18.62 26.90 -9.83
C ASP A 798 -19.29 25.52 -9.83
N LEU A 799 -18.92 24.66 -8.88
CA LEU A 799 -19.64 23.40 -8.68
C LEU A 799 -20.53 23.47 -7.44
N SER A 800 -21.01 24.65 -7.05
CA SER A 800 -21.89 24.79 -5.89
C SER A 800 -23.28 24.17 -6.06
N SER A 801 -23.57 23.67 -7.25
CA SER A 801 -24.80 22.98 -7.59
C SER A 801 -24.81 21.49 -7.27
N MET A 802 -23.66 20.84 -7.03
CA MET A 802 -23.71 19.38 -6.83
C MET A 802 -24.23 18.93 -5.48
N ILE A 803 -24.91 17.80 -5.55
CA ILE A 803 -25.68 17.14 -4.50
C ILE A 803 -25.26 15.67 -4.39
N PHE A 804 -24.76 15.08 -5.48
CA PHE A 804 -24.31 13.69 -5.47
C PHE A 804 -23.09 13.48 -6.36
N LEU A 805 -22.09 12.76 -5.85
CA LEU A 805 -20.90 12.37 -6.61
C LEU A 805 -20.46 10.96 -6.21
N MET A 806 -20.53 10.01 -7.14
CA MET A 806 -20.18 8.61 -6.91
C MET A 806 -18.76 8.26 -7.37
N ILE A 807 -18.07 7.42 -6.58
CA ILE A 807 -16.76 6.84 -6.89
C ILE A 807 -16.88 5.30 -6.87
N ALA A 808 -16.46 4.60 -7.94
CA ALA A 808 -16.55 3.13 -8.01
C ALA A 808 -15.50 2.46 -8.93
N ALA A 809 -15.46 1.12 -8.93
CA ALA A 809 -14.78 0.20 -9.89
C ALA A 809 -13.35 -0.37 -9.60
N GLU A 810 -12.86 -0.47 -8.36
CA GLU A 810 -11.60 -1.19 -8.01
C GLU A 810 -11.69 -1.88 -6.62
N PRO A 811 -10.93 -2.96 -6.32
CA PRO A 811 -10.93 -3.56 -4.98
C PRO A 811 -10.54 -2.53 -3.92
N HIS A 812 -11.40 -2.42 -2.91
CA HIS A 812 -11.39 -1.31 -1.98
C HIS A 812 -10.19 -1.33 -1.02
N ASN A 813 -9.47 -0.21 -0.96
CA ASN A 813 -8.71 0.26 0.19
C ASN A 813 -9.68 1.09 1.06
N THR A 814 -9.87 0.72 2.33
CA THR A 814 -10.97 1.12 3.22
C THR A 814 -10.97 2.59 3.67
N LEU A 815 -10.07 3.44 3.13
CA LEU A 815 -9.76 4.78 3.65
C LEU A 815 -10.57 5.95 3.06
N TRP A 816 -11.27 5.78 1.93
CA TRP A 816 -12.00 6.90 1.30
C TRP A 816 -13.28 7.32 2.06
N ILE A 817 -13.84 6.45 2.92
CA ILE A 817 -15.16 6.65 3.55
C ILE A 817 -15.13 7.65 4.71
N ALA A 818 -14.02 7.72 5.46
CA ALA A 818 -13.93 8.59 6.64
C ALA A 818 -13.78 10.08 6.31
N ALA A 819 -13.29 10.42 5.11
CA ALA A 819 -13.00 11.79 4.69
C ALA A 819 -14.24 12.62 4.29
N CYS A 820 -15.36 11.98 3.95
CA CYS A 820 -16.57 12.70 3.52
C CYS A 820 -17.64 12.83 4.62
N ALA A 821 -17.62 11.95 5.63
CA ALA A 821 -18.52 12.01 6.80
C ALA A 821 -18.00 12.94 7.91
N SER A 822 -16.69 13.17 8.00
CA SER A 822 -16.10 14.10 8.98
C SER A 822 -15.84 15.44 8.31
N GLY A 823 -16.59 16.46 8.70
CA GLY A 823 -16.62 17.80 8.09
C GLY A 823 -15.33 18.63 8.18
N ASN A 824 -14.14 18.03 8.16
CA ASN A 824 -12.85 18.72 8.25
C ASN A 824 -11.87 18.25 7.15
N SER A 825 -11.82 19.07 6.10
CA SER A 825 -10.64 19.39 5.28
C SER A 825 -9.65 18.26 4.92
N LEU A 826 -9.87 17.64 3.77
CA LEU A 826 -8.79 17.25 2.83
C LEU A 826 -8.87 18.15 1.59
N VAL A 827 -7.94 18.08 0.63
CA VAL A 827 -8.08 18.75 -0.68
C VAL A 827 -9.27 18.13 -1.42
N ALA A 828 -10.47 18.48 -0.99
CA ALA A 828 -11.53 18.76 -1.90
C ALA A 828 -10.98 19.84 -2.82
N LEU A 829 -11.18 19.66 -4.12
CA LEU A 829 -11.82 20.73 -4.87
C LEU A 829 -13.01 21.15 -3.98
N LYS A 830 -12.81 22.11 -3.04
CA LYS A 830 -13.89 22.72 -2.26
C LYS A 830 -14.62 23.70 -3.18
N LEU A 831 -14.99 23.17 -4.34
CA LEU A 831 -16.31 23.35 -4.90
C LEU A 831 -17.26 23.40 -3.75
N HIS A 832 -18.01 24.48 -3.67
CA HIS A 832 -18.99 24.74 -2.63
C HIS A 832 -20.14 23.72 -2.71
N LEU A 833 -19.85 22.43 -2.60
CA LEU A 833 -20.81 21.35 -2.60
C LEU A 833 -21.48 21.35 -1.22
N PRO A 834 -22.77 21.73 -1.12
CA PRO A 834 -23.53 21.42 0.07
C PRO A 834 -23.52 19.89 0.23
N TYR A 835 -23.22 19.40 1.44
CA TYR A 835 -23.25 17.99 1.88
C TYR A 835 -23.88 17.04 0.85
N ALA A 836 -23.04 16.37 0.07
CA ALA A 836 -23.44 15.39 -0.92
C ALA A 836 -23.28 13.98 -0.35
N ASP A 837 -24.32 13.17 -0.41
CA ASP A 837 -24.35 11.80 0.09
C ASP A 837 -23.45 10.87 -0.75
N ILE A 838 -22.39 10.30 -0.18
CA ILE A 838 -21.57 9.27 -0.86
C ILE A 838 -22.10 7.89 -0.49
N VAL A 839 -22.36 7.06 -1.50
CA VAL A 839 -23.05 5.77 -1.35
C VAL A 839 -22.29 4.67 -2.06
N HIS A 840 -21.97 3.60 -1.32
CA HIS A 840 -21.31 2.41 -1.82
C HIS A 840 -22.35 1.40 -2.32
N GLN A 841 -22.17 0.89 -3.55
CA GLN A 841 -22.84 -0.32 -4.07
C GLN A 841 -21.80 -1.41 -4.32
#